data_AF-A0A1V5YMN8-F1
#
_entry.id   AF-A0A1V5YMN8-F1
#
_cell.length_a   1.000
_cell.length_b   1.000
_cell.length_c   1.000
_cell.angle_alpha   90.00
_cell.angle_beta   90.00
_cell.angle_gamma   90.00
#
_symmetry.space_group_name_H-M   'P 1'
#
loop_
_entity.id
_entity.type
_entity.pdbx_description
1 polymer ?
#
loop_
_entity_poly.entity_id
_entity_poly.type
_entity_poly.pdbx_seq_one_letter_code
_entity_poly.pdbx_strand_id
1 'polypeptide(L)'
;MKNKRFNLIIATCVLLFTLPVSVTAQTSMDKIVDDALAFSLQQSMGMYETLKKQPNLLPRSVENGKFMTCKPSNWVSGFFPGMLWYLYENSNDTSVLRAAEDMTSRIEDQQYDTTNHDVGFKINCSFGNGYRLTGKEAYRQVIINGAKSLSTRFNPVVGCTRSWDRKQWSFPVIIDNMMNLELLTVASSYMGENTYYNMAKSHADKTIENHFRADGSSYHVINYDNETGKVLGKITHQGLNDNSSWARGQAWGLYGFTMMYRQTGKQAYLDQAIKIAQFIMYHPRLPKDKIPYWDFDAPDIPKAKRDASAGAIIASAVIELSTMVQGKLAQEFLKLGEQQIRSLASTAYRAKKIGDNHHFILQHAVGYMPKYEVDAPLSYADYYFVEALVRYKKLKAKQVVVDPITLYSENEDRACWLSALDRIAKPVLINMSKGKLRKNMPVESNAVDIGKRREVTHLEALGRLVTGISPWLELGPDQTIEGRMRAKYIELTLQSIQHGVDPSSPDYLNFNQGRQPLVDAAFLAHGLLRARTQLWERLDETTQQRIIEELKSTRNIKPGENNWLFFSAMVETALKEFTGTWEFERVQYALEKHQQWYKGDGWYGDGPELHLDYYNSFVIQPMMVEILTVMKKHGVEGAEFYDVEIPRYQRYAALQERLISPEGTYPPIGRSLAYRFGAFYALSDVAYRKLLPDAVEPAQVRSALTSVIHRQINAPGTFDDHGWLRVGFAGHQPAIGETYISTGSLYLCSAVFIALGLPESDSFWSNPPVDWTSKKAWNGIDLPVDKALKN
;
A
#
# COMPACT_ATOMS: atom_id res chain seq x y z
N MET A 1 59.41 27.76 83.36
CA MET A 1 60.67 27.11 83.78
C MET A 1 61.12 26.13 82.69
N LYS A 2 62.33 26.33 82.16
CA LYS A 2 63.26 25.38 81.49
C LYS A 2 62.73 23.97 81.15
N ASN A 3 62.74 23.54 79.88
CA ASN A 3 63.90 22.94 79.18
C ASN A 3 63.50 22.11 77.95
N LYS A 4 64.38 22.19 76.94
CA LYS A 4 64.42 21.49 75.65
C LYS A 4 64.48 19.95 75.76
N ARG A 5 64.03 19.24 74.72
CA ARG A 5 64.90 18.34 73.89
C ARG A 5 64.23 17.79 72.63
N PHE A 6 65.05 17.71 71.59
CA PHE A 6 64.87 17.19 70.22
C PHE A 6 64.47 15.70 70.16
N ASN A 7 63.78 15.27 69.10
CA ASN A 7 64.32 14.34 68.09
C ASN A 7 63.37 13.98 66.93
N LEU A 8 63.89 14.22 65.72
CA LEU A 8 63.86 13.45 64.47
C LEU A 8 62.54 12.98 63.80
N ILE A 9 62.37 13.50 62.57
CA ILE A 9 61.36 13.21 61.55
C ILE A 9 61.78 11.97 60.74
N ILE A 10 60.88 11.00 60.56
CA ILE A 10 60.84 10.09 59.40
C ILE A 10 59.37 10.02 58.94
N ALA A 11 59.07 10.64 57.79
CA ALA A 11 57.77 10.56 57.13
C ALA A 11 57.96 9.84 55.79
N THR A 12 57.37 8.66 55.66
CA THR A 12 57.32 7.87 54.43
C THR A 12 56.13 8.33 53.59
N CYS A 13 56.39 9.02 52.47
CA CYS A 13 55.37 9.39 51.49
C CYS A 13 55.00 8.18 50.61
N VAL A 14 53.75 7.72 50.68
CA VAL A 14 53.13 6.83 49.70
C VAL A 14 52.36 7.70 48.69
N LEU A 15 52.88 7.79 47.47
CA LEU A 15 52.22 8.42 46.32
C LEU A 15 51.20 7.44 45.70
N LEU A 16 49.92 7.70 45.92
CA LEU A 16 48.81 7.06 45.19
C LEU A 16 48.59 7.81 43.86
N PHE A 17 48.96 7.18 42.75
CA PHE A 17 48.57 7.61 41.40
C PHE A 17 47.11 7.20 41.14
N THR A 18 46.19 8.16 41.13
CA THR A 18 44.84 7.98 40.56
C THR A 18 44.88 8.31 39.07
N LEU A 19 44.81 7.30 38.21
CA LEU A 19 44.56 7.47 36.77
C LEU A 19 43.08 7.85 36.56
N PRO A 20 42.77 8.86 35.73
CA PRO A 20 41.39 9.16 35.37
C PRO A 20 40.90 8.10 34.38
N VAL A 21 39.84 7.37 34.75
CA VAL A 21 39.10 6.52 33.81
C VAL A 21 38.31 7.43 32.89
N SER A 22 38.83 7.65 31.68
CA SER A 22 38.11 8.30 30.59
C SER A 22 36.96 7.38 30.16
N VAL A 23 35.74 7.65 30.63
CA VAL A 23 34.53 7.06 30.05
C VAL A 23 34.39 7.66 28.65
N THR A 24 34.84 6.93 27.63
CA THR A 24 34.57 7.29 26.24
C THR A 24 33.06 7.13 26.01
N ALA A 25 32.37 8.24 25.71
CA ALA A 25 30.95 8.19 25.38
C ALA A 25 30.74 7.32 24.14
N GLN A 26 29.99 6.23 24.27
CA GLN A 26 29.68 5.32 23.16
C GLN A 26 28.91 6.08 22.08
N THR A 27 29.34 5.99 20.82
CA THR A 27 28.67 6.65 19.69
C THR A 27 27.20 6.24 19.62
N SER A 28 26.31 7.24 19.49
CA SER A 28 24.86 7.03 19.39
C SER A 28 24.50 6.21 18.14
N MET A 29 23.40 5.47 18.21
CA MET A 29 22.92 4.68 17.07
C MET A 29 22.54 5.57 15.88
N ASP A 30 21.95 6.74 16.13
CA ASP A 30 21.56 7.67 15.06
C ASP A 30 22.79 8.11 14.24
N LYS A 31 23.89 8.46 14.92
CA LYS A 31 25.14 8.80 14.24
C LYS A 31 25.74 7.61 13.47
N ILE A 32 25.72 6.41 14.05
CA ILE A 32 26.21 5.20 13.36
C ILE A 32 25.42 4.95 12.08
N VAL A 33 24.09 5.10 12.14
CA VAL A 33 23.20 4.86 11.01
C VAL A 33 23.40 5.90 9.92
N ASP A 34 23.46 7.18 10.27
CA ASP A 34 23.70 8.25 9.30
C ASP A 34 25.08 8.15 8.65
N ASP A 35 26.14 7.89 9.44
CA ASP A 35 27.50 7.70 8.92
C ASP A 35 27.57 6.45 8.00
N ALA A 36 26.90 5.35 8.38
CA ALA A 36 26.85 4.14 7.57
C ALA A 36 26.06 4.32 6.28
N LEU A 37 24.93 5.06 6.29
CA LEU A 37 24.17 5.38 5.09
C LEU A 37 24.97 6.28 4.13
N ALA A 38 25.65 7.30 4.66
CA ALA A 38 26.53 8.16 3.86
C ALA A 38 27.69 7.38 3.23
N PHE A 39 28.31 6.46 3.99
CA PHE A 39 29.35 5.57 3.47
C PHE A 39 28.81 4.63 2.38
N SER A 40 27.64 4.04 2.62
CA SER A 40 26.96 3.12 1.70
C SER A 40 26.60 3.81 0.39
N LEU A 41 26.14 5.06 0.45
CA LEU A 41 25.86 5.90 -0.72
C LEU A 41 27.11 6.06 -1.61
N GLN A 42 28.23 6.47 -1.01
CA GLN A 42 29.48 6.71 -1.73
C GLN A 42 30.06 5.43 -2.34
N GLN A 43 30.06 4.32 -1.59
CA GLN A 43 30.45 3.01 -2.13
C GLN A 43 29.56 2.59 -3.31
N SER A 44 28.24 2.69 -3.15
CA SER A 44 27.29 2.26 -4.18
C SER A 44 27.38 3.08 -5.46
N MET A 45 27.62 4.39 -5.36
CA MET A 45 27.86 5.22 -6.53
C MET A 45 29.21 4.90 -7.20
N GLY A 46 30.26 4.57 -6.45
CA GLY A 46 31.51 4.06 -7.02
C GLY A 46 31.35 2.72 -7.75
N MET A 47 30.53 1.81 -7.20
CA MET A 47 30.15 0.55 -7.84
C MET A 47 29.38 0.81 -9.14
N TYR A 48 28.39 1.72 -9.12
CA TYR A 48 27.65 2.12 -10.30
C TYR A 48 28.58 2.68 -11.39
N GLU A 49 29.50 3.58 -11.02
CA GLU A 49 30.47 4.15 -11.95
C GLU A 49 31.37 3.10 -12.62
N THR A 50 31.73 2.03 -11.89
CA THR A 50 32.48 0.89 -12.41
C THR A 50 31.68 0.08 -13.45
N LEU A 51 30.36 -0.01 -13.27
CA LEU A 51 29.46 -0.85 -14.07
C LEU A 51 28.62 -0.10 -15.11
N LYS A 52 28.59 1.23 -15.10
CA LYS A 52 27.69 2.03 -15.96
C LYS A 52 27.93 1.79 -17.46
N LYS A 53 29.16 1.45 -17.86
CA LYS A 53 29.54 1.12 -19.24
C LYS A 53 29.40 -0.37 -19.60
N GLN A 54 28.84 -1.17 -18.69
CA GLN A 54 28.72 -2.63 -18.81
C GLN A 54 27.26 -3.06 -18.63
N PRO A 55 26.36 -2.75 -19.59
CA PRO A 55 24.91 -2.83 -19.39
C PRO A 55 24.38 -4.23 -19.06
N ASN A 56 25.11 -5.29 -19.41
CA ASN A 56 24.70 -6.68 -19.18
C ASN A 56 25.23 -7.28 -17.86
N LEU A 57 25.81 -6.46 -16.97
CA LEU A 57 26.47 -6.93 -15.76
C LEU A 57 25.99 -6.19 -14.52
N LEU A 58 25.85 -6.95 -13.44
CA LEU A 58 25.49 -6.50 -12.09
C LEU A 58 26.52 -7.03 -11.07
N PRO A 59 26.76 -6.34 -9.94
CA PRO A 59 27.75 -6.79 -8.97
C PRO A 59 27.26 -8.02 -8.22
N ARG A 60 28.16 -8.97 -7.96
CA ARG A 60 27.84 -10.21 -7.24
C ARG A 60 28.67 -10.38 -5.97
N SER A 61 30.00 -10.41 -6.12
CA SER A 61 30.93 -10.75 -5.04
C SER A 61 32.36 -10.32 -5.38
N VAL A 62 33.31 -10.66 -4.51
CA VAL A 62 34.76 -10.66 -4.77
C VAL A 62 35.29 -12.04 -4.41
N GLU A 63 35.97 -12.70 -5.36
CA GLU A 63 36.57 -14.01 -5.15
C GLU A 63 38.08 -13.92 -5.43
N ASN A 64 38.90 -14.35 -4.48
CA ASN A 64 40.37 -14.29 -4.60
C ASN A 64 40.90 -12.90 -5.01
N GLY A 65 40.28 -11.84 -4.48
CA GLY A 65 40.61 -10.44 -4.77
C GLY A 65 40.09 -9.93 -6.12
N LYS A 66 39.44 -10.76 -6.94
CA LYS A 66 38.86 -10.38 -8.23
C LYS A 66 37.39 -9.99 -8.07
N PHE A 67 37.02 -8.85 -8.65
CA PHE A 67 35.63 -8.43 -8.74
C PHE A 67 34.81 -9.38 -9.61
N MET A 68 33.71 -9.88 -9.05
CA MET A 68 32.82 -10.82 -9.71
C MET A 68 31.48 -10.15 -10.02
N THR A 69 31.08 -10.25 -11.28
CA THR A 69 29.78 -9.78 -11.77
C THR A 69 28.86 -10.96 -12.10
N CYS A 70 27.59 -10.66 -12.33
CA CYS A 70 26.60 -11.60 -12.80
C CYS A 70 25.75 -11.01 -13.92
N LYS A 71 25.12 -11.90 -14.71
CA LYS A 71 24.13 -11.52 -15.72
C LYS A 71 22.77 -11.22 -15.06
N PRO A 72 21.87 -10.50 -15.73
CA PRO A 72 20.49 -10.30 -15.28
C PRO A 72 19.75 -11.56 -14.82
N SER A 73 20.02 -12.71 -15.45
CA SER A 73 19.39 -13.99 -15.11
C SER A 73 19.82 -14.61 -13.79
N ASN A 74 20.90 -14.11 -13.18
CA ASN A 74 21.35 -14.62 -11.88
C ASN A 74 20.40 -14.16 -10.76
N TRP A 75 20.16 -15.04 -9.78
CA TRP A 75 19.24 -14.77 -8.66
C TRP A 75 19.60 -13.52 -7.84
N VAL A 76 20.88 -13.12 -7.81
CA VAL A 76 21.30 -11.92 -7.04
C VAL A 76 21.13 -10.59 -7.79
N SER A 77 20.65 -10.61 -9.02
CA SER A 77 20.66 -9.41 -9.88
C SER A 77 19.75 -8.28 -9.37
N GLY A 78 18.71 -8.59 -8.59
CA GLY A 78 17.79 -7.59 -8.05
C GLY A 78 18.32 -6.77 -6.85
N PHE A 79 19.36 -7.24 -6.16
CA PHE A 79 19.78 -6.64 -4.88
C PHE A 79 20.47 -5.28 -5.04
N PHE A 80 21.40 -5.13 -5.99
CA PHE A 80 22.09 -3.87 -6.20
C PHE A 80 21.15 -2.72 -6.66
N PRO A 81 20.30 -2.89 -7.70
CA PRO A 81 19.31 -1.87 -8.03
C PRO A 81 18.38 -1.56 -6.85
N GLY A 82 17.94 -2.59 -6.10
CA GLY A 82 17.14 -2.39 -4.90
C GLY A 82 17.82 -1.56 -3.81
N MET A 83 19.12 -1.74 -3.62
CA MET A 83 19.90 -0.96 -2.65
C MET A 83 20.00 0.51 -3.08
N LEU A 84 20.18 0.78 -4.38
CA LEU A 84 20.17 2.14 -4.91
C LEU A 84 18.82 2.84 -4.67
N TRP A 85 17.70 2.11 -4.76
CA TRP A 85 16.38 2.66 -4.39
C TRP A 85 16.28 3.05 -2.91
N TYR A 86 16.79 2.24 -1.98
CA TYR A 86 16.83 2.63 -0.56
C TYR A 86 17.75 3.84 -0.30
N LEU A 87 18.88 3.91 -1.01
CA LEU A 87 19.78 5.06 -0.91
C LEU A 87 19.16 6.32 -1.49
N TYR A 88 18.38 6.21 -2.57
CA TYR A 88 17.58 7.32 -3.10
C TYR A 88 16.52 7.76 -2.11
N GLU A 89 15.76 6.83 -1.52
CA GLU A 89 14.75 7.13 -0.50
C GLU A 89 15.32 7.89 0.70
N ASN A 90 16.55 7.56 1.14
CA ASN A 90 17.22 8.28 2.23
C ASN A 90 17.81 9.63 1.80
N SER A 91 18.38 9.74 0.60
CA SER A 91 19.14 10.92 0.16
C SER A 91 18.32 11.96 -0.59
N ASN A 92 17.24 11.54 -1.25
CA ASN A 92 16.52 12.29 -2.28
C ASN A 92 17.42 12.81 -3.43
N ASP A 93 18.59 12.19 -3.65
CA ASP A 93 19.54 12.61 -4.69
C ASP A 93 19.13 12.07 -6.07
N THR A 94 18.86 12.98 -7.01
CA THR A 94 18.44 12.62 -8.38
C THR A 94 19.50 11.86 -9.19
N SER A 95 20.79 11.93 -8.81
CA SER A 95 21.83 11.11 -9.44
C SER A 95 21.71 9.64 -9.05
N VAL A 96 21.31 9.37 -7.79
CA VAL A 96 21.05 8.02 -7.28
C VAL A 96 19.77 7.47 -7.89
N LEU A 97 18.75 8.31 -8.06
CA LEU A 97 17.53 7.94 -8.81
C LEU A 97 17.88 7.44 -10.21
N ARG A 98 18.67 8.19 -10.97
CA ARG A 98 19.10 7.79 -12.33
C ARG A 98 19.90 6.48 -12.32
N ALA A 99 20.79 6.29 -11.34
CA ALA A 99 21.54 5.06 -11.19
C ALA A 99 20.64 3.86 -10.85
N ALA A 100 19.64 4.06 -9.98
CA ALA A 100 18.66 3.04 -9.62
C ALA A 100 17.79 2.64 -10.82
N GLU A 101 17.34 3.62 -11.61
CA GLU A 101 16.58 3.40 -12.84
C GLU A 101 17.40 2.64 -13.89
N ASP A 102 18.65 3.05 -14.14
CA ASP A 102 19.56 2.37 -15.06
C ASP A 102 19.82 0.92 -14.63
N MET A 103 20.15 0.68 -13.37
CA MET A 103 20.43 -0.68 -12.88
C MET A 103 19.17 -1.56 -12.85
N THR A 104 17.99 -0.98 -12.62
CA THR A 104 16.71 -1.69 -12.61
C THR A 104 16.31 -2.12 -14.02
N SER A 105 16.50 -1.25 -15.04
CA SER A 105 16.12 -1.58 -16.42
C SER A 105 16.87 -2.79 -16.98
N ARG A 106 18.12 -3.02 -16.55
CA ARG A 106 18.97 -4.15 -16.97
C ARG A 106 18.36 -5.52 -16.67
N ILE A 107 17.41 -5.60 -15.74
CA ILE A 107 16.80 -6.87 -15.31
C ILE A 107 15.32 -6.99 -15.69
N GLU A 108 14.81 -6.11 -16.56
CA GLU A 108 13.42 -6.10 -17.02
C GLU A 108 12.98 -7.43 -17.65
N ASP A 109 13.85 -8.06 -18.46
CA ASP A 109 13.56 -9.35 -19.12
C ASP A 109 13.32 -10.50 -18.13
N GLN A 110 13.70 -10.34 -16.86
CA GLN A 110 13.49 -11.35 -15.83
C GLN A 110 12.02 -11.50 -15.41
N GLN A 111 11.15 -10.58 -15.83
CA GLN A 111 9.70 -10.71 -15.63
C GLN A 111 9.10 -11.92 -16.33
N TYR A 112 9.80 -12.48 -17.33
CA TYR A 112 9.37 -13.66 -18.10
C TYR A 112 10.09 -14.96 -17.68
N ASP A 113 10.93 -14.93 -16.65
CA ASP A 113 11.64 -16.13 -16.19
C ASP A 113 10.72 -17.07 -15.42
N THR A 114 10.49 -18.26 -15.96
CA THR A 114 9.66 -19.32 -15.36
C THR A 114 10.49 -20.48 -14.79
N THR A 115 11.82 -20.38 -14.85
CA THR A 115 12.74 -21.52 -14.62
C THR A 115 13.16 -21.72 -13.15
N ASN A 116 12.97 -20.72 -12.30
CA ASN A 116 13.33 -20.76 -10.88
C ASN A 116 12.43 -19.83 -10.06
N HIS A 117 12.46 -19.98 -8.73
CA HIS A 117 11.63 -19.20 -7.82
C HIS A 117 12.19 -17.81 -7.49
N ASP A 118 13.45 -17.52 -7.82
CA ASP A 118 14.15 -16.28 -7.46
C ASP A 118 13.68 -15.04 -8.24
N VAL A 119 12.62 -15.18 -9.04
CA VAL A 119 11.94 -14.05 -9.70
C VAL A 119 11.54 -12.99 -8.68
N GLY A 120 11.16 -13.38 -7.46
CA GLY A 120 10.84 -12.46 -6.37
C GLY A 120 12.03 -11.57 -5.98
N PHE A 121 13.20 -12.15 -5.72
CA PHE A 121 14.41 -11.38 -5.43
C PHE A 121 14.81 -10.46 -6.59
N LYS A 122 14.68 -10.94 -7.83
CA LYS A 122 15.02 -10.14 -9.01
C LYS A 122 14.08 -8.95 -9.16
N ILE A 123 12.78 -9.20 -9.24
CA ILE A 123 11.77 -8.20 -9.62
C ILE A 123 11.32 -7.35 -8.43
N ASN A 124 11.03 -7.95 -7.27
CA ASN A 124 10.46 -7.20 -6.15
C ASN A 124 11.50 -6.30 -5.46
N CYS A 125 12.75 -6.75 -5.33
CA CYS A 125 13.81 -5.89 -4.77
C CYS A 125 14.10 -4.67 -5.65
N SER A 126 13.94 -4.78 -6.98
CA SER A 126 14.25 -3.74 -7.96
C SER A 126 13.01 -2.93 -8.37
N PHE A 127 12.19 -3.46 -9.28
CA PHE A 127 10.96 -2.84 -9.78
C PHE A 127 9.95 -2.61 -8.67
N GLY A 128 9.85 -3.51 -7.68
CA GLY A 128 8.98 -3.31 -6.52
C GLY A 128 9.32 -2.05 -5.74
N ASN A 129 10.60 -1.85 -5.40
CA ASN A 129 11.07 -0.61 -4.78
C ASN A 129 10.95 0.61 -5.70
N GLY A 130 11.24 0.45 -6.99
CA GLY A 130 11.05 1.51 -7.98
C GLY A 130 9.60 1.98 -8.05
N TYR A 131 8.63 1.07 -8.11
CA TYR A 131 7.20 1.42 -8.14
C TYR A 131 6.76 2.07 -6.83
N ARG A 132 7.19 1.53 -5.69
CA ARG A 132 6.90 2.08 -4.35
C ARG A 132 7.30 3.56 -4.23
N LEU A 133 8.43 3.94 -4.82
CA LEU A 133 8.99 5.30 -4.71
C LEU A 133 8.57 6.25 -5.83
N THR A 134 8.29 5.74 -7.03
CA THR A 134 8.05 6.58 -8.22
C THR A 134 6.63 6.54 -8.76
N GLY A 135 5.85 5.51 -8.40
CA GLY A 135 4.51 5.29 -8.95
C GLY A 135 4.49 4.93 -10.45
N LYS A 136 5.64 4.61 -11.06
CA LYS A 136 5.74 4.35 -12.50
C LYS A 136 4.93 3.14 -12.96
N GLU A 137 3.87 3.36 -13.74
CA GLU A 137 2.95 2.28 -14.13
C GLU A 137 3.64 1.17 -14.94
N ALA A 138 4.69 1.48 -15.71
CA ALA A 138 5.52 0.47 -16.38
C ALA A 138 6.10 -0.56 -15.39
N TYR A 139 6.55 -0.13 -14.21
CA TYR A 139 7.07 -1.03 -13.18
C TYR A 139 5.98 -1.92 -12.57
N ARG A 140 4.75 -1.41 -12.41
CA ARG A 140 3.60 -2.22 -11.96
C ARG A 140 3.36 -3.39 -12.91
N GLN A 141 3.42 -3.17 -14.22
CA GLN A 141 3.24 -4.25 -15.19
C GLN A 141 4.37 -5.30 -15.13
N VAL A 142 5.62 -4.87 -14.96
CA VAL A 142 6.77 -5.76 -14.78
C VAL A 142 6.59 -6.65 -13.54
N ILE A 143 6.11 -6.08 -12.43
CA ILE A 143 5.82 -6.81 -11.18
C ILE A 143 4.72 -7.86 -11.41
N ILE A 144 3.62 -7.48 -12.06
CA ILE A 144 2.51 -8.39 -12.38
C ILE A 144 2.98 -9.54 -13.29
N ASN A 145 3.77 -9.23 -14.32
CA ASN A 145 4.34 -10.24 -15.21
C ASN A 145 5.29 -11.18 -14.48
N GLY A 146 6.15 -10.64 -13.60
CA GLY A 146 7.03 -11.44 -12.75
C GLY A 146 6.25 -12.38 -11.83
N ALA A 147 5.18 -11.91 -11.20
CA ALA A 147 4.32 -12.75 -10.37
C ALA A 147 3.63 -13.84 -11.18
N LYS A 148 3.15 -13.53 -12.39
CA LYS A 148 2.61 -14.51 -13.33
C LYS A 148 3.64 -15.59 -13.65
N SER A 149 4.88 -15.21 -13.97
CA SER A 149 5.95 -16.16 -14.25
C SER A 149 6.29 -17.03 -13.04
N LEU A 150 6.41 -16.45 -11.84
CA LEU A 150 6.63 -17.18 -10.60
C LEU A 150 5.49 -18.16 -10.28
N SER A 151 4.24 -17.76 -10.53
CA SER A 151 3.05 -18.57 -10.26
C SER A 151 3.01 -19.88 -11.07
N THR A 152 3.63 -19.92 -12.25
CA THR A 152 3.72 -21.16 -13.07
C THR A 152 4.44 -22.30 -12.37
N ARG A 153 5.20 -21.99 -11.31
CA ARG A 153 5.95 -22.96 -10.50
C ARG A 153 5.15 -23.47 -9.30
N PHE A 154 3.95 -22.92 -9.04
CA PHE A 154 3.07 -23.37 -7.98
C PHE A 154 2.41 -24.70 -8.36
N ASN A 155 2.49 -25.68 -7.47
CA ASN A 155 1.73 -26.93 -7.60
C ASN A 155 0.63 -26.94 -6.53
N PRO A 156 -0.67 -26.94 -6.90
CA PRO A 156 -1.77 -26.90 -5.95
C PRO A 156 -1.91 -28.17 -5.09
N VAL A 157 -1.37 -29.31 -5.53
CA VAL A 157 -1.35 -30.55 -4.75
C VAL A 157 -0.32 -30.49 -3.63
N VAL A 158 0.88 -29.98 -3.94
CA VAL A 158 1.94 -29.76 -2.94
C VAL A 158 1.60 -28.56 -2.05
N GLY A 159 0.97 -27.54 -2.63
CA GLY A 159 0.66 -26.28 -1.97
C GLY A 159 1.83 -25.29 -1.91
N CYS A 160 2.90 -25.51 -2.68
CA CYS A 160 4.11 -24.68 -2.70
C CYS A 160 4.55 -24.31 -4.13
N THR A 161 5.46 -23.35 -4.23
CA THR A 161 6.19 -23.02 -5.47
C THR A 161 7.49 -23.83 -5.53
N ARG A 162 7.79 -24.45 -6.67
CA ARG A 162 9.00 -25.27 -6.85
C ARG A 162 10.24 -24.40 -6.94
N SER A 163 11.26 -24.67 -6.12
CA SER A 163 12.43 -23.80 -6.07
C SER A 163 13.34 -23.90 -7.30
N TRP A 164 13.62 -25.12 -7.77
CA TRP A 164 14.51 -25.39 -8.92
C TRP A 164 14.10 -26.67 -9.67
N ASP A 165 14.61 -26.84 -10.89
CA ASP A 165 14.30 -27.97 -11.78
C ASP A 165 15.39 -29.07 -11.76
N ARG A 166 15.94 -29.34 -10.57
CA ARG A 166 17.02 -30.33 -10.40
C ARG A 166 16.46 -31.75 -10.37
N LYS A 167 16.91 -32.58 -11.31
CA LYS A 167 16.47 -33.99 -11.48
C LYS A 167 16.62 -34.89 -10.24
N GLN A 168 17.46 -34.51 -9.29
CA GLN A 168 17.68 -35.29 -8.06
C GLN A 168 16.52 -35.22 -7.05
N TRP A 169 15.58 -34.29 -7.24
CA TRP A 169 14.44 -34.07 -6.36
C TRP A 169 13.15 -34.01 -7.19
N SER A 170 12.04 -34.50 -6.62
CA SER A 170 10.73 -34.52 -7.31
C SER A 170 10.11 -33.12 -7.28
N PHE A 171 9.90 -32.58 -6.08
CA PHE A 171 9.44 -31.21 -5.89
C PHE A 171 10.18 -30.54 -4.71
N PRO A 172 11.36 -29.96 -4.97
CA PRO A 172 12.14 -29.32 -3.91
C PRO A 172 11.66 -27.89 -3.61
N VAL A 173 11.51 -27.60 -2.32
CA VAL A 173 11.16 -26.28 -1.77
C VAL A 173 12.23 -25.87 -0.76
N ILE A 174 12.87 -24.72 -0.96
CA ILE A 174 13.87 -24.17 -0.05
C ILE A 174 13.32 -23.06 0.83
N ILE A 175 13.92 -22.83 2.00
CA ILE A 175 13.46 -21.81 2.94
C ILE A 175 13.54 -20.38 2.37
N ASP A 176 14.50 -20.12 1.49
CA ASP A 176 14.71 -18.88 0.74
C ASP A 176 13.47 -18.52 -0.10
N ASN A 177 12.67 -19.52 -0.47
CA ASN A 177 11.46 -19.33 -1.25
C ASN A 177 10.43 -18.47 -0.51
N MET A 178 10.48 -18.40 0.82
CA MET A 178 9.65 -17.51 1.64
C MET A 178 9.84 -16.04 1.26
N MET A 179 11.04 -15.64 0.87
CA MET A 179 11.35 -14.26 0.48
C MET A 179 10.70 -13.88 -0.84
N ASN A 180 10.49 -14.87 -1.72
CA ASN A 180 9.94 -14.66 -3.05
C ASN A 180 8.40 -14.59 -3.05
N LEU A 181 7.75 -14.95 -1.94
CA LEU A 181 6.29 -14.88 -1.79
C LEU A 181 5.79 -13.43 -1.79
N GLU A 182 6.63 -12.46 -1.43
CA GLU A 182 6.24 -11.06 -1.42
C GLU A 182 5.86 -10.55 -2.81
N LEU A 183 6.51 -11.03 -3.87
CA LEU A 183 6.14 -10.69 -5.24
C LEU A 183 4.70 -11.09 -5.56
N LEU A 184 4.27 -12.26 -5.08
CA LEU A 184 2.92 -12.77 -5.27
C LEU A 184 1.89 -11.91 -4.52
N THR A 185 2.14 -11.60 -3.24
CA THR A 185 1.22 -10.78 -2.44
C THR A 185 1.12 -9.35 -2.94
N VAL A 186 2.24 -8.76 -3.36
CA VAL A 186 2.30 -7.41 -3.95
C VAL A 186 1.52 -7.35 -5.27
N ALA A 187 1.72 -8.32 -6.17
CA ALA A 187 0.98 -8.35 -7.43
C ALA A 187 -0.53 -8.52 -7.21
N SER A 188 -0.94 -9.36 -6.26
CA SER A 188 -2.34 -9.50 -5.84
C SER A 188 -2.95 -8.16 -5.38
N SER A 189 -2.23 -7.43 -4.52
CA SER A 189 -2.65 -6.09 -4.06
C SER A 189 -2.84 -5.13 -5.23
N TYR A 190 -1.93 -5.14 -6.21
CA TYR A 190 -2.01 -4.25 -7.38
C TYR A 190 -3.12 -4.61 -8.35
N MET A 191 -3.39 -5.90 -8.57
CA MET A 191 -4.45 -6.35 -9.48
C MET A 191 -5.85 -6.25 -8.86
N GLY A 192 -5.93 -6.26 -7.52
CA GLY A 192 -7.19 -6.40 -6.81
C GLY A 192 -7.76 -7.82 -6.93
N GLU A 193 -6.88 -8.83 -6.93
CA GLU A 193 -7.23 -10.25 -7.08
C GLU A 193 -6.45 -11.11 -6.09
N ASN A 194 -7.09 -12.11 -5.48
CA ASN A 194 -6.47 -12.90 -4.40
C ASN A 194 -5.69 -14.13 -4.89
N THR A 195 -5.68 -14.40 -6.19
CA THR A 195 -5.06 -15.61 -6.78
C THR A 195 -3.62 -15.84 -6.30
N TYR A 196 -2.74 -14.83 -6.45
CA TYR A 196 -1.34 -14.96 -6.05
C TYR A 196 -1.15 -14.91 -4.53
N TYR A 197 -1.96 -14.12 -3.82
CA TYR A 197 -2.02 -14.12 -2.36
C TYR A 197 -2.34 -15.51 -1.80
N ASN A 198 -3.34 -16.20 -2.35
CA ASN A 198 -3.74 -17.53 -1.91
C ASN A 198 -2.61 -18.56 -2.12
N MET A 199 -1.86 -18.45 -3.22
CA MET A 199 -0.66 -19.27 -3.46
C MET A 199 0.44 -18.98 -2.43
N ALA A 200 0.70 -17.70 -2.13
CA ALA A 200 1.70 -17.31 -1.12
C ALA A 200 1.31 -17.81 0.29
N LYS A 201 0.03 -17.67 0.66
CA LYS A 201 -0.51 -18.15 1.93
C LYS A 201 -0.41 -19.67 2.04
N SER A 202 -0.82 -20.40 1.02
CA SER A 202 -0.66 -21.86 0.95
C SER A 202 0.80 -22.28 1.13
N HIS A 203 1.73 -21.61 0.44
CA HIS A 203 3.16 -21.90 0.54
C HIS A 203 3.65 -21.68 1.98
N ALA A 204 3.37 -20.53 2.56
CA ALA A 204 3.81 -20.19 3.92
C ALA A 204 3.27 -21.18 4.97
N ASP A 205 2.00 -21.58 4.84
CA ASP A 205 1.38 -22.59 5.71
C ASP A 205 2.11 -23.95 5.62
N LYS A 206 2.43 -24.40 4.40
CA LYS A 206 3.20 -25.64 4.19
C LYS A 206 4.64 -25.55 4.68
N THR A 207 5.26 -24.38 4.59
CA THR A 207 6.60 -24.15 5.14
C THR A 207 6.61 -24.24 6.66
N ILE A 208 5.60 -23.72 7.37
CA ILE A 208 5.47 -23.91 8.84
C ILE A 208 5.40 -25.39 9.17
N GLU A 209 4.56 -26.15 8.45
CA GLU A 209 4.33 -27.58 8.70
C GLU A 209 5.62 -28.40 8.55
N ASN A 210 6.44 -28.10 7.54
CA ASN A 210 7.47 -29.04 7.10
C ASN A 210 8.92 -28.57 7.28
N HIS A 211 9.21 -27.27 7.16
CA HIS A 211 10.58 -26.74 7.19
C HIS A 211 11.14 -26.52 8.60
N PHE A 212 10.31 -26.51 9.65
CA PHE A 212 10.78 -26.19 11.00
C PHE A 212 10.86 -27.40 11.90
N ARG A 213 11.87 -27.37 12.77
CA ARG A 213 12.02 -28.27 13.92
C ARG A 213 11.32 -27.65 15.14
N ALA A 214 11.16 -28.46 16.18
CA ALA A 214 10.43 -28.06 17.39
C ALA A 214 11.06 -26.85 18.12
N ASP A 215 12.38 -26.68 18.03
CA ASP A 215 13.16 -25.62 18.68
C ASP A 215 13.16 -24.28 17.92
N GLY A 216 12.56 -24.21 16.73
CA GLY A 216 12.55 -23.03 15.89
C GLY A 216 13.65 -22.98 14.83
N SER A 217 14.57 -23.95 14.82
CA SER A 217 15.52 -24.12 13.72
C SER A 217 14.83 -24.64 12.45
N SER A 218 15.32 -24.24 11.28
CA SER A 218 14.82 -24.72 9.99
C SER A 218 15.74 -25.72 9.28
N TYR A 219 15.14 -26.62 8.51
CA TYR A 219 15.79 -27.31 7.40
C TYR A 219 16.00 -26.32 6.23
N HIS A 220 16.97 -26.61 5.37
CA HIS A 220 17.16 -25.83 4.15
C HIS A 220 16.14 -26.24 3.09
N VAL A 221 16.06 -27.54 2.76
CA VAL A 221 15.25 -28.07 1.64
C VAL A 221 14.26 -29.11 2.14
N ILE A 222 13.01 -29.00 1.69
CA ILE A 222 12.01 -30.07 1.78
C ILE A 222 11.74 -30.57 0.36
N ASN A 223 11.90 -31.87 0.15
CA ASN A 223 11.54 -32.53 -1.11
C ASN A 223 10.15 -33.17 -0.94
N TYR A 224 9.19 -32.78 -1.78
CA TYR A 224 7.86 -33.37 -1.83
C TYR A 224 7.72 -34.30 -3.03
N ASP A 225 6.77 -35.20 -2.94
CA ASP A 225 6.23 -35.93 -4.08
C ASP A 225 5.28 -35.04 -4.88
N ASN A 226 5.55 -34.86 -6.18
CA ASN A 226 4.82 -33.93 -7.04
C ASN A 226 3.32 -34.28 -7.21
N GLU A 227 2.97 -35.56 -7.12
CA GLU A 227 1.61 -36.05 -7.39
C GLU A 227 0.76 -36.20 -6.14
N THR A 228 1.39 -36.42 -4.98
CA THR A 228 0.68 -36.69 -3.71
C THR A 228 0.88 -35.60 -2.66
N GLY A 229 1.84 -34.70 -2.84
CA GLY A 229 2.17 -33.66 -1.86
C GLY A 229 2.84 -34.17 -0.58
N LYS A 230 3.21 -35.46 -0.50
CA LYS A 230 3.88 -36.04 0.68
C LYS A 230 5.33 -35.63 0.76
N VAL A 231 5.85 -35.39 1.97
CA VAL A 231 7.28 -35.14 2.20
C VAL A 231 8.08 -36.42 1.94
N LEU A 232 9.02 -36.36 1.02
CA LEU A 232 9.98 -37.41 0.68
C LEU A 232 11.30 -37.27 1.44
N GLY A 233 11.68 -36.06 1.85
CA GLY A 233 12.90 -35.83 2.61
C GLY A 233 13.07 -34.41 3.12
N LYS A 234 13.79 -34.28 4.23
CA LYS A 234 14.19 -33.01 4.85
C LYS A 234 15.71 -32.94 4.88
N ILE A 235 16.31 -32.06 4.10
CA ILE A 235 17.73 -32.13 3.75
C ILE A 235 18.37 -30.74 3.65
N THR A 236 19.68 -30.72 3.39
CA THR A 236 20.45 -29.50 3.13
C THR A 236 21.07 -29.45 1.74
N HIS A 237 21.27 -28.23 1.24
CA HIS A 237 22.11 -27.97 0.07
C HIS A 237 23.36 -27.14 0.42
N GLN A 238 23.20 -26.13 1.27
CA GLN A 238 24.27 -25.18 1.64
C GLN A 238 24.71 -25.23 3.11
N GLY A 239 23.90 -25.79 4.00
CA GLY A 239 24.25 -25.96 5.42
C GLY A 239 25.27 -27.07 5.63
N LEU A 240 25.77 -27.18 6.85
CA LEU A 240 26.73 -28.21 7.25
C LEU A 240 26.22 -29.64 7.01
N ASN A 241 24.98 -29.94 7.41
CA ASN A 241 24.32 -31.22 7.16
C ASN A 241 22.79 -31.07 7.29
N ASP A 242 22.03 -32.15 7.04
CA ASP A 242 20.56 -32.13 7.05
C ASP A 242 19.95 -31.72 8.41
N ASN A 243 20.69 -31.92 9.50
CA ASN A 243 20.27 -31.60 10.86
C ASN A 243 20.85 -30.29 11.38
N SER A 244 21.70 -29.61 10.61
CA SER A 244 22.30 -28.35 11.03
C SER A 244 21.38 -27.15 10.81
N SER A 245 21.73 -26.05 11.45
CA SER A 245 21.02 -24.77 11.38
C SER A 245 21.83 -23.75 10.59
N TRP A 246 21.74 -23.82 9.26
CA TRP A 246 22.38 -22.86 8.36
C TRP A 246 21.89 -21.43 8.64
N ALA A 247 22.81 -20.51 8.94
CA ALA A 247 22.46 -19.22 9.54
C ALA A 247 21.63 -18.33 8.62
N ARG A 248 21.95 -18.28 7.33
CA ARG A 248 21.15 -17.52 6.36
C ARG A 248 19.79 -18.16 6.09
N GLY A 249 19.66 -19.49 6.20
CA GLY A 249 18.37 -20.16 6.13
C GLY A 249 17.45 -19.78 7.30
N GLN A 250 18.01 -19.61 8.51
CA GLN A 250 17.26 -19.08 9.65
C GLN A 250 16.84 -17.62 9.42
N ALA A 251 17.76 -16.82 8.86
CA ALA A 251 17.49 -15.43 8.52
C ALA A 251 16.35 -15.28 7.48
N TRP A 252 16.32 -16.12 6.45
CA TRP A 252 15.24 -16.18 5.47
C TRP A 252 13.91 -16.59 6.07
N GLY A 253 13.90 -17.61 6.96
CA GLY A 253 12.69 -17.98 7.69
C GLY A 253 12.16 -16.80 8.52
N LEU A 254 13.04 -16.18 9.32
CA LEU A 254 12.67 -15.04 10.18
C LEU A 254 12.09 -13.88 9.36
N TYR A 255 12.80 -13.45 8.32
CA TYR A 255 12.35 -12.35 7.47
C TYR A 255 11.07 -12.73 6.74
N GLY A 256 11.02 -13.92 6.14
CA GLY A 256 9.89 -14.41 5.37
C GLY A 256 8.60 -14.47 6.17
N PHE A 257 8.62 -14.95 7.41
CA PHE A 257 7.42 -14.96 8.26
C PHE A 257 7.07 -13.59 8.84
N THR A 258 8.05 -12.73 9.11
CA THR A 258 7.79 -11.32 9.45
C THR A 258 7.06 -10.62 8.30
N MET A 259 7.54 -10.83 7.07
CA MET A 259 6.91 -10.33 5.84
C MET A 259 5.52 -10.93 5.62
N MET A 260 5.34 -12.25 5.76
CA MET A 260 4.02 -12.85 5.58
C MET A 260 3.03 -12.40 6.65
N TYR A 261 3.46 -12.12 7.89
CA TYR A 261 2.58 -11.49 8.87
C TYR A 261 2.20 -10.06 8.47
N ARG A 262 3.16 -9.24 8.00
CA ARG A 262 2.85 -7.91 7.41
C ARG A 262 1.78 -8.06 6.32
N GLN A 263 1.95 -9.02 5.41
CA GLN A 263 1.13 -9.23 4.22
C GLN A 263 -0.28 -9.79 4.49
N THR A 264 -0.47 -10.53 5.59
CA THR A 264 -1.70 -11.29 5.84
C THR A 264 -2.39 -10.98 7.17
N GLY A 265 -1.67 -10.44 8.16
CA GLY A 265 -2.17 -10.30 9.52
C GLY A 265 -2.39 -11.64 10.25
N LYS A 266 -2.02 -12.79 9.67
CA LYS A 266 -2.28 -14.11 10.25
C LYS A 266 -1.35 -14.38 11.44
N GLN A 267 -1.94 -14.48 12.63
CA GLN A 267 -1.20 -14.64 13.90
C GLN A 267 -0.18 -15.79 13.89
N ALA A 268 -0.49 -16.92 13.25
CA ALA A 268 0.42 -18.06 13.14
C ALA A 268 1.78 -17.70 12.50
N TYR A 269 1.81 -16.72 11.58
CA TYR A 269 3.06 -16.24 10.97
C TYR A 269 3.85 -15.37 11.93
N LEU A 270 3.18 -14.54 12.74
CA LEU A 270 3.83 -13.76 13.80
C LEU A 270 4.44 -14.71 14.84
N ASP A 271 3.70 -15.70 15.29
CA ASP A 271 4.17 -16.68 16.28
C ASP A 271 5.40 -17.45 15.76
N GLN A 272 5.36 -17.85 14.48
CA GLN A 272 6.51 -18.50 13.85
C GLN A 272 7.72 -17.55 13.74
N ALA A 273 7.53 -16.29 13.34
CA ALA A 273 8.61 -15.31 13.28
C ALA A 273 9.25 -15.07 14.66
N ILE A 274 8.43 -14.95 15.71
CA ILE A 274 8.89 -14.82 17.11
C ILE A 274 9.72 -16.05 17.50
N LYS A 275 9.24 -17.25 17.19
CA LYS A 275 9.93 -18.50 17.51
C LYS A 275 11.32 -18.58 16.86
N ILE A 276 11.43 -18.22 15.58
CA ILE A 276 12.72 -18.19 14.88
C ILE A 276 13.65 -17.11 15.46
N ALA A 277 13.12 -15.91 15.74
CA ALA A 277 13.89 -14.83 16.35
C ALA A 277 14.45 -15.22 17.72
N GLN A 278 13.64 -15.90 18.55
CA GLN A 278 14.07 -16.40 19.86
C GLN A 278 15.14 -17.50 19.73
N PHE A 279 14.97 -18.45 18.79
CA PHE A 279 16.01 -19.44 18.48
C PHE A 279 17.34 -18.76 18.17
N ILE A 280 17.35 -17.78 17.26
CA ILE A 280 18.55 -17.03 16.86
C ILE A 280 19.14 -16.28 18.06
N MET A 281 18.31 -15.47 18.73
CA MET A 281 18.75 -14.53 19.77
C MET A 281 19.33 -15.23 21.00
N TYR A 282 18.74 -16.36 21.39
CA TYR A 282 19.16 -17.14 22.56
C TYR A 282 20.05 -18.32 22.20
N HIS A 283 20.43 -18.48 20.93
CA HIS A 283 21.32 -19.56 20.53
C HIS A 283 22.66 -19.45 21.30
N PRO A 284 23.13 -20.49 22.00
CA PRO A 284 24.32 -20.41 22.84
C PRO A 284 25.61 -20.12 22.05
N ARG A 285 25.58 -20.37 20.74
CA ARG A 285 26.69 -20.12 19.81
C ARG A 285 26.56 -18.81 19.03
N LEU A 286 25.51 -18.00 19.28
CA LEU A 286 25.46 -16.64 18.75
C LEU A 286 26.54 -15.80 19.44
N PRO A 287 27.50 -15.21 18.71
CA PRO A 287 28.65 -14.56 19.33
C PRO A 287 28.29 -13.21 19.98
N LYS A 288 29.25 -12.65 20.72
CA LYS A 288 29.05 -11.39 21.46
C LYS A 288 28.76 -10.19 20.57
N ASP A 289 29.34 -10.14 19.36
CA ASP A 289 29.11 -9.11 18.36
C ASP A 289 27.80 -9.32 17.56
N LYS A 290 27.06 -10.39 17.85
CA LYS A 290 25.76 -10.74 17.27
C LYS A 290 25.76 -11.00 15.76
N ILE A 291 26.92 -11.18 15.14
CA ILE A 291 27.01 -11.64 13.74
C ILE A 291 27.17 -13.16 13.74
N PRO A 292 26.22 -13.92 13.17
CA PRO A 292 26.25 -15.37 13.24
C PRO A 292 27.47 -15.96 12.50
N TYR A 293 27.87 -17.16 12.92
CA TYR A 293 28.69 -18.03 12.07
C TYR A 293 27.87 -18.47 10.84
N TRP A 294 28.52 -18.99 9.79
CA TRP A 294 27.84 -19.43 8.57
C TRP A 294 26.81 -20.55 8.82
N ASP A 295 27.03 -21.38 9.83
CA ASP A 295 26.11 -22.38 10.35
C ASP A 295 26.20 -22.39 11.88
N PHE A 296 25.07 -22.43 12.57
CA PHE A 296 25.01 -22.43 14.03
C PHE A 296 25.57 -23.73 14.63
N ASP A 297 25.76 -24.79 13.85
CA ASP A 297 26.32 -26.07 14.26
C ASP A 297 27.71 -26.35 13.70
N ALA A 298 28.38 -25.34 13.13
CA ALA A 298 29.74 -25.47 12.61
C ALA A 298 30.70 -26.04 13.69
N PRO A 299 31.45 -27.13 13.39
CA PRO A 299 32.22 -27.84 14.41
C PRO A 299 33.46 -27.07 14.89
N ASP A 300 33.91 -26.08 14.13
CA ASP A 300 35.10 -25.28 14.37
C ASP A 300 34.80 -23.96 15.11
N ILE A 301 33.59 -23.75 15.61
CA ILE A 301 33.24 -22.62 16.49
C ILE A 301 34.17 -22.63 17.73
N PRO A 302 34.83 -21.50 18.10
CA PRO A 302 34.55 -20.13 17.65
C PRO A 302 35.40 -19.63 16.45
N LYS A 303 36.19 -20.49 15.81
CA LYS A 303 37.04 -20.15 14.64
C LYS A 303 36.30 -20.24 13.30
N ALA A 304 35.10 -20.79 13.29
CA ALA A 304 34.24 -20.86 12.12
C ALA A 304 34.07 -19.49 11.44
N LYS A 305 33.87 -19.51 10.12
CA LYS A 305 33.63 -18.28 9.35
C LYS A 305 32.31 -17.63 9.73
N ARG A 306 32.30 -16.30 9.71
CA ARG A 306 31.11 -15.46 9.90
C ARG A 306 30.25 -15.46 8.64
N ASP A 307 28.96 -15.16 8.80
CA ASP A 307 28.11 -14.76 7.70
C ASP A 307 27.46 -13.40 7.97
N ALA A 308 28.13 -12.34 7.53
CA ALA A 308 27.62 -10.97 7.64
C ALA A 308 26.27 -10.78 6.92
N SER A 309 26.00 -11.55 5.87
CA SER A 309 24.72 -11.47 5.15
C SER A 309 23.55 -11.91 6.02
N ALA A 310 23.68 -13.03 6.75
CA ALA A 310 22.70 -13.47 7.72
C ALA A 310 22.49 -12.43 8.83
N GLY A 311 23.58 -11.81 9.33
CA GLY A 311 23.49 -10.71 10.29
C GLY A 311 22.68 -9.51 9.78
N ALA A 312 22.87 -9.12 8.51
CA ALA A 312 22.14 -8.01 7.90
C ALA A 312 20.64 -8.32 7.71
N ILE A 313 20.32 -9.53 7.22
CA ILE A 313 18.94 -9.98 7.02
C ILE A 313 18.19 -10.06 8.37
N ILE A 314 18.82 -10.63 9.39
CA ILE A 314 18.25 -10.70 10.75
C ILE A 314 17.99 -9.30 11.29
N ALA A 315 18.96 -8.38 11.17
CA ALA A 315 18.81 -7.01 11.65
C ALA A 315 17.58 -6.32 11.02
N SER A 316 17.43 -6.43 9.69
CA SER A 316 16.29 -5.86 8.96
C SER A 316 14.96 -6.45 9.44
N ALA A 317 14.91 -7.77 9.64
CA ALA A 317 13.70 -8.47 10.08
C ALA A 317 13.32 -8.14 11.53
N VAL A 318 14.26 -8.15 12.48
CA VAL A 318 13.95 -7.90 13.90
C VAL A 318 13.59 -6.43 14.18
N ILE A 319 14.11 -5.48 13.40
CA ILE A 319 13.69 -4.08 13.47
C ILE A 319 12.21 -3.96 13.11
N GLU A 320 11.78 -4.60 12.03
CA GLU A 320 10.37 -4.62 11.65
C GLU A 320 9.52 -5.39 12.68
N LEU A 321 9.93 -6.61 13.04
CA LEU A 321 9.21 -7.47 13.99
C LEU A 321 9.02 -6.78 15.35
N SER A 322 9.96 -5.93 15.77
CA SER A 322 9.83 -5.13 17.00
C SER A 322 8.61 -4.19 17.00
N THR A 323 8.09 -3.82 15.84
CA THR A 323 6.88 -2.99 15.70
C THR A 323 5.59 -3.81 15.73
N MET A 324 5.69 -5.14 15.64
CA MET A 324 4.57 -6.08 15.57
C MET A 324 4.30 -6.79 16.90
N VAL A 325 5.20 -6.64 17.87
CA VAL A 325 5.11 -7.20 19.22
C VAL A 325 5.18 -6.09 20.27
N GLN A 326 4.86 -6.41 21.53
CA GLN A 326 4.79 -5.43 22.61
C GLN A 326 5.76 -5.76 23.76
N GLY A 327 5.98 -4.77 24.63
CA GLY A 327 6.69 -4.94 25.90
C GLY A 327 8.17 -5.33 25.75
N LYS A 328 8.62 -6.22 26.62
CA LYS A 328 10.03 -6.64 26.71
C LYS A 328 10.54 -7.26 25.41
N LEU A 329 9.71 -8.05 24.72
CA LEU A 329 10.10 -8.75 23.50
C LEU A 329 10.43 -7.77 22.36
N ALA A 330 9.63 -6.70 22.21
CA ALA A 330 9.90 -5.63 21.25
C ALA A 330 11.27 -4.97 21.48
N GLN A 331 11.58 -4.69 22.74
CA GLN A 331 12.86 -4.08 23.13
C GLN A 331 14.05 -5.03 22.87
N GLU A 332 13.89 -6.33 23.12
CA GLU A 332 14.93 -7.33 22.86
C GLU A 332 15.22 -7.48 21.37
N PHE A 333 14.19 -7.54 20.53
CA PHE A 333 14.33 -7.59 19.07
C PHE A 333 15.01 -6.34 18.51
N LEU A 334 14.56 -5.15 18.93
CA LEU A 334 15.21 -3.90 18.51
C LEU A 334 16.67 -3.84 18.95
N LYS A 335 16.97 -4.25 20.19
CA LYS A 335 18.34 -4.28 20.72
C LYS A 335 19.24 -5.24 19.95
N LEU A 336 18.73 -6.39 19.51
CA LEU A 336 19.47 -7.31 18.64
C LEU A 336 19.80 -6.63 17.30
N GLY A 337 18.81 -5.99 16.66
CA GLY A 337 18.99 -5.23 15.42
C GLY A 337 20.02 -4.10 15.55
N GLU A 338 19.97 -3.32 16.64
CA GLU A 338 20.94 -2.27 16.94
C GLU A 338 22.36 -2.81 17.09
N GLN A 339 22.52 -3.93 17.80
CA GLN A 339 23.83 -4.57 17.99
C GLN A 339 24.41 -5.08 16.67
N GLN A 340 23.58 -5.69 15.82
CA GLN A 340 24.00 -6.15 14.49
C GLN A 340 24.37 -4.98 13.58
N ILE A 341 23.57 -3.92 13.52
CA ILE A 341 23.91 -2.70 12.76
C ILE A 341 25.25 -2.13 13.24
N ARG A 342 25.46 -2.02 14.55
CA ARG A 342 26.71 -1.50 15.12
C ARG A 342 27.92 -2.34 14.73
N SER A 343 27.81 -3.66 14.80
CA SER A 343 28.88 -4.58 14.41
C SER A 343 29.16 -4.49 12.91
N LEU A 344 28.12 -4.54 12.07
CA LEU A 344 28.24 -4.47 10.62
C LEU A 344 28.82 -3.12 10.14
N ALA A 345 28.46 -2.01 10.79
CA ALA A 345 28.98 -0.68 10.46
C ALA A 345 30.45 -0.46 10.92
N SER A 346 30.97 -1.31 11.80
CA SER A 346 32.34 -1.24 12.29
C SER A 346 33.35 -1.68 11.22
N THR A 347 34.61 -1.27 11.36
CA THR A 347 35.70 -1.70 10.45
C THR A 347 36.04 -3.18 10.52
N ALA A 348 35.42 -3.94 11.44
CA ALA A 348 35.52 -5.39 11.49
C ALA A 348 34.68 -6.09 10.42
N TYR A 349 33.66 -5.41 9.87
CA TYR A 349 32.77 -5.97 8.84
C TYR A 349 32.56 -5.04 7.66
N ARG A 350 32.59 -3.71 7.85
CA ARG A 350 32.51 -2.74 6.76
C ARG A 350 33.89 -2.51 6.12
N ALA A 351 33.90 -2.23 4.82
CA ALA A 351 35.06 -1.73 4.10
C ALA A 351 35.72 -0.55 4.84
N LYS A 352 37.06 -0.58 4.96
CA LYS A 352 37.79 0.36 5.82
C LYS A 352 37.71 1.79 5.31
N LYS A 353 37.85 1.99 4.00
CA LYS A 353 37.77 3.29 3.31
C LYS A 353 36.87 3.20 2.07
N ILE A 354 36.39 4.35 1.62
CA ILE A 354 35.68 4.45 0.33
C ILE A 354 36.61 3.99 -0.79
N GLY A 355 36.11 3.16 -1.70
CA GLY A 355 36.90 2.54 -2.77
C GLY A 355 37.47 1.17 -2.42
N ASP A 356 37.61 0.84 -1.14
CA ASP A 356 38.04 -0.51 -0.74
C ASP A 356 36.98 -1.55 -1.11
N ASN A 357 37.39 -2.83 -1.05
CA ASN A 357 36.50 -3.98 -1.20
C ASN A 357 35.74 -3.99 -2.54
N HIS A 358 36.35 -3.44 -3.60
CA HIS A 358 35.71 -3.25 -4.91
C HIS A 358 34.35 -2.54 -4.80
N HIS A 359 34.25 -1.54 -3.93
CA HIS A 359 33.03 -0.77 -3.66
C HIS A 359 31.88 -1.54 -2.98
N PHE A 360 32.07 -2.77 -2.52
CA PHE A 360 31.12 -3.41 -1.61
C PHE A 360 31.21 -2.80 -0.21
N ILE A 361 30.08 -2.75 0.50
CA ILE A 361 29.96 -2.14 1.82
C ILE A 361 30.48 -3.09 2.89
N LEU A 362 29.95 -4.31 2.92
CA LEU A 362 30.27 -5.33 3.92
C LEU A 362 31.28 -6.37 3.40
N GLN A 363 31.95 -7.00 4.35
CA GLN A 363 32.93 -8.09 4.21
C GLN A 363 32.43 -9.30 5.02
N HIS A 364 33.13 -10.43 4.89
CA HIS A 364 32.95 -11.60 5.77
C HIS A 364 31.56 -12.25 5.71
N ALA A 365 31.00 -12.40 4.50
CA ALA A 365 29.83 -13.23 4.25
C ALA A 365 30.23 -14.59 3.63
N VAL A 366 29.34 -15.58 3.69
CA VAL A 366 29.58 -16.93 3.15
C VAL A 366 28.43 -17.35 2.24
N GLY A 367 28.66 -17.39 0.93
CA GLY A 367 27.68 -17.81 -0.07
C GLY A 367 27.45 -19.33 -0.02
N TYR A 368 28.46 -20.14 -0.37
CA TYR A 368 28.35 -21.59 -0.27
C TYR A 368 29.66 -22.18 0.27
N MET A 369 29.69 -22.47 1.58
CA MET A 369 30.90 -22.84 2.33
C MET A 369 31.74 -23.95 1.66
N PRO A 370 31.17 -25.05 1.11
CA PRO A 370 31.92 -26.07 0.40
C PRO A 370 32.47 -25.68 -0.99
N LYS A 371 32.11 -24.53 -1.58
CA LYS A 371 32.44 -24.21 -2.99
C LYS A 371 32.95 -22.80 -3.26
N TYR A 372 32.16 -21.75 -3.00
CA TYR A 372 32.44 -20.40 -3.50
C TYR A 372 31.91 -19.32 -2.56
N GLU A 373 32.35 -18.08 -2.78
CA GLU A 373 31.97 -16.90 -1.98
C GLU A 373 32.19 -17.10 -0.47
N VAL A 374 33.32 -17.69 -0.09
CA VAL A 374 33.68 -17.94 1.32
C VAL A 374 34.49 -16.77 1.84
N ASP A 375 34.00 -16.09 2.89
CA ASP A 375 34.66 -14.92 3.48
C ASP A 375 34.79 -13.76 2.46
N ALA A 376 33.67 -13.47 1.79
CA ALA A 376 33.58 -12.54 0.67
C ALA A 376 32.50 -11.46 0.90
N PRO A 377 32.56 -10.31 0.22
CA PRO A 377 31.42 -9.41 0.10
C PRO A 377 30.32 -10.06 -0.76
N LEU A 378 29.06 -9.75 -0.48
CA LEU A 378 27.90 -10.27 -1.21
C LEU A 378 26.89 -9.16 -1.43
N SER A 379 26.39 -9.02 -2.67
CA SER A 379 25.45 -7.93 -3.03
C SER A 379 24.17 -7.91 -2.17
N TYR A 380 23.67 -9.08 -1.78
CA TYR A 380 22.53 -9.18 -0.88
C TYR A 380 22.85 -8.81 0.58
N ALA A 381 24.09 -9.01 1.05
CA ALA A 381 24.49 -8.56 2.38
C ALA A 381 24.39 -7.02 2.47
N ASP A 382 24.91 -6.35 1.45
CA ASP A 382 24.86 -4.89 1.32
C ASP A 382 23.42 -4.38 1.23
N TYR A 383 22.58 -5.03 0.41
CA TYR A 383 21.15 -4.69 0.28
C TYR A 383 20.42 -4.72 1.63
N TYR A 384 20.49 -5.84 2.36
CA TYR A 384 19.77 -5.97 3.64
C TYR A 384 20.38 -5.12 4.75
N PHE A 385 21.68 -4.79 4.66
CA PHE A 385 22.31 -3.86 5.59
C PHE A 385 21.75 -2.44 5.39
N VAL A 386 21.73 -1.95 4.15
CA VAL A 386 21.13 -0.64 3.84
C VAL A 386 19.64 -0.62 4.17
N GLU A 387 18.91 -1.70 3.90
CA GLU A 387 17.50 -1.82 4.31
C GLU A 387 17.35 -1.68 5.83
N ALA A 388 18.14 -2.41 6.62
CA ALA A 388 18.10 -2.33 8.08
C ALA A 388 18.38 -0.90 8.60
N LEU A 389 19.34 -0.19 8.00
CA LEU A 389 19.64 1.21 8.32
C LEU A 389 18.46 2.14 8.04
N VAL A 390 17.83 2.02 6.86
CA VAL A 390 16.66 2.82 6.48
C VAL A 390 15.48 2.53 7.40
N ARG A 391 15.21 1.24 7.68
CA ARG A 391 14.14 0.81 8.60
C ARG A 391 14.33 1.38 10.00
N TYR A 392 15.55 1.31 10.55
CA TYR A 392 15.86 1.87 11.86
C TYR A 392 15.64 3.39 11.87
N LYS A 393 16.12 4.11 10.85
CA LYS A 393 15.95 5.56 10.74
C LYS A 393 14.48 5.97 10.70
N LYS A 394 13.65 5.25 9.93
CA LYS A 394 12.19 5.44 9.89
C LYS A 394 11.54 5.18 11.25
N LEU A 395 11.89 4.08 11.91
CA LEU A 395 11.39 3.75 13.25
C LEU A 395 11.69 4.88 14.25
N LYS A 396 12.91 5.41 14.26
CA LYS A 396 13.32 6.53 15.12
C LYS A 396 12.56 7.82 14.82
N ALA A 397 12.24 8.04 13.55
CA ALA A 397 11.40 9.15 13.11
C ALA A 397 9.89 8.92 13.35
N LYS A 398 9.50 7.81 14.01
CA LYS A 398 8.10 7.38 14.20
C LYS A 398 7.33 7.25 12.89
N GLN A 399 8.04 6.93 11.81
CA GLN A 399 7.46 6.66 10.50
C GLN A 399 7.17 5.16 10.38
N VAL A 400 6.26 4.82 9.46
CA VAL A 400 6.01 3.43 9.09
C VAL A 400 7.31 2.81 8.55
N VAL A 401 7.77 1.74 9.19
CA VAL A 401 9.07 1.11 8.90
C VAL A 401 9.09 0.48 7.49
N VAL A 402 8.02 -0.23 7.14
CA VAL A 402 7.78 -0.79 5.81
C VAL A 402 6.36 -0.47 5.41
N ASP A 403 6.17 0.17 4.24
CA ASP A 403 4.83 0.41 3.72
C ASP A 403 4.13 -0.93 3.48
N PRO A 404 2.97 -1.19 4.10
CA PRO A 404 2.21 -2.40 3.82
C PRO A 404 1.64 -2.28 2.39
N ILE A 405 2.31 -2.92 1.43
CA ILE A 405 1.72 -3.25 0.13
C ILE A 405 1.15 -4.65 0.29
N THR A 406 -0.08 -4.72 0.77
CA THR A 406 -0.68 -5.97 1.25
C THR A 406 -2.04 -6.19 0.64
N LEU A 407 -2.53 -7.41 0.77
CA LEU A 407 -3.92 -7.66 0.48
C LEU A 407 -4.79 -6.94 1.52
N TYR A 408 -5.75 -6.16 1.05
CA TYR A 408 -6.55 -5.30 1.92
C TYR A 408 -7.65 -6.06 2.67
N SER A 409 -8.11 -7.22 2.17
CA SER A 409 -9.10 -8.10 2.79
C SER A 409 -9.00 -9.54 2.24
N GLU A 410 -9.32 -10.57 3.04
CA GLU A 410 -9.40 -11.96 2.53
C GLU A 410 -10.64 -12.19 1.64
N ASN A 411 -11.66 -11.33 1.73
CA ASN A 411 -12.77 -11.30 0.80
C ASN A 411 -12.32 -10.72 -0.56
N GLU A 412 -12.42 -11.52 -1.62
CA GLU A 412 -11.86 -11.16 -2.94
C GLU A 412 -12.51 -9.90 -3.53
N ASP A 413 -13.84 -9.79 -3.44
CA ASP A 413 -14.58 -8.63 -3.93
C ASP A 413 -14.20 -7.37 -3.13
N ARG A 414 -14.14 -7.47 -1.79
CA ARG A 414 -13.75 -6.35 -0.94
C ARG A 414 -12.30 -5.91 -1.20
N ALA A 415 -11.38 -6.86 -1.39
CA ALA A 415 -10.00 -6.58 -1.75
C ALA A 415 -9.88 -5.87 -3.10
N CYS A 416 -10.68 -6.26 -4.09
CA CYS A 416 -10.75 -5.60 -5.39
C CYS A 416 -11.13 -4.12 -5.23
N TRP A 417 -12.16 -3.83 -4.42
CA TRP A 417 -12.63 -2.47 -4.18
C TRP A 417 -11.61 -1.63 -3.41
N LEU A 418 -10.99 -2.19 -2.37
CA LEU A 418 -9.96 -1.50 -1.59
C LEU A 418 -8.69 -1.22 -2.42
N SER A 419 -8.31 -2.14 -3.31
CA SER A 419 -7.21 -1.92 -4.26
C SER A 419 -7.53 -0.77 -5.23
N ALA A 420 -8.73 -0.75 -5.80
CA ALA A 420 -9.19 0.34 -6.65
C ALA A 420 -9.24 1.68 -5.88
N LEU A 421 -9.73 1.68 -4.64
CA LEU A 421 -9.74 2.83 -3.75
C LEU A 421 -8.33 3.34 -3.49
N ASP A 422 -7.37 2.48 -3.10
CA ASP A 422 -5.98 2.87 -2.85
C ASP A 422 -5.39 3.56 -4.08
N ARG A 423 -5.54 2.91 -5.24
CA ARG A 423 -4.98 3.37 -6.52
C ARG A 423 -5.52 4.74 -6.94
N ILE A 424 -6.81 5.00 -6.71
CA ILE A 424 -7.45 6.29 -7.03
C ILE A 424 -7.08 7.33 -5.96
N ALA A 425 -7.20 7.00 -4.68
CA ALA A 425 -7.13 7.99 -3.61
C ALA A 425 -5.70 8.43 -3.29
N LYS A 426 -4.73 7.51 -3.42
CA LYS A 426 -3.34 7.69 -2.97
C LYS A 426 -2.64 8.89 -3.63
N PRO A 427 -2.66 9.07 -4.98
CA PRO A 427 -1.99 10.20 -5.61
C PRO A 427 -2.55 11.55 -5.16
N VAL A 428 -3.88 11.68 -5.03
CA VAL A 428 -4.54 12.92 -4.60
C VAL A 428 -4.14 13.24 -3.16
N LEU A 429 -4.42 12.32 -2.24
CA LEU A 429 -4.31 12.60 -0.81
C LEU A 429 -2.86 12.72 -0.32
N ILE A 430 -1.92 11.94 -0.88
CA ILE A 430 -0.49 12.10 -0.53
C ILE A 430 0.07 13.45 -0.99
N ASN A 431 -0.36 13.94 -2.15
CA ASN A 431 0.12 15.23 -2.65
C ASN A 431 -0.55 16.39 -1.92
N MET A 432 -1.87 16.33 -1.72
CA MET A 432 -2.64 17.37 -1.05
C MET A 432 -2.25 17.49 0.44
N SER A 433 -2.02 16.37 1.14
CA SER A 433 -1.57 16.41 2.54
C SER A 433 -0.19 17.04 2.74
N LYS A 434 0.56 17.28 1.66
CA LYS A 434 1.89 17.89 1.66
C LYS A 434 1.91 19.28 1.00
N GLY A 435 0.75 19.83 0.60
CA GLY A 435 0.68 21.08 -0.16
C GLY A 435 1.34 21.00 -1.54
N LYS A 436 1.21 19.86 -2.24
CA LYS A 436 1.83 19.59 -3.55
C LYS A 436 0.87 19.12 -4.64
N LEU A 437 -0.44 19.07 -4.40
CA LEU A 437 -1.43 18.61 -5.37
C LEU A 437 -1.42 19.47 -6.63
N ARG A 438 -1.50 20.79 -6.51
CA ARG A 438 -1.46 21.71 -7.66
C ARG A 438 -0.19 21.61 -8.47
N LYS A 439 0.92 21.32 -7.79
CA LYS A 439 2.23 21.16 -8.43
C LYS A 439 2.30 19.87 -9.25
N ASN A 440 1.76 18.78 -8.72
CA ASN A 440 2.04 17.43 -9.19
C ASN A 440 0.89 16.77 -9.97
N MET A 441 -0.36 17.19 -9.77
CA MET A 441 -1.51 16.64 -10.48
C MET A 441 -1.55 17.19 -11.92
N PRO A 442 -1.55 16.32 -12.96
CA PRO A 442 -1.73 16.78 -14.33
C PRO A 442 -3.14 17.32 -14.51
N VAL A 443 -3.29 18.33 -15.36
CA VAL A 443 -4.60 18.87 -15.74
C VAL A 443 -4.81 18.59 -17.23
N GLU A 444 -5.52 17.50 -17.52
CA GLU A 444 -5.98 17.10 -18.85
C GLU A 444 -7.42 17.60 -19.06
N SER A 445 -7.73 18.19 -20.22
CA SER A 445 -9.09 18.64 -20.58
C SER A 445 -9.19 18.94 -22.09
N ASN A 446 -10.39 18.79 -22.66
CA ASN A 446 -10.72 19.29 -24.00
C ASN A 446 -11.24 20.74 -24.01
N ALA A 447 -11.23 21.42 -22.85
CA ALA A 447 -11.64 22.81 -22.76
C ALA A 447 -10.80 23.71 -23.68
N VAL A 448 -11.47 24.66 -24.36
CA VAL A 448 -10.79 25.70 -25.17
C VAL A 448 -9.84 26.53 -24.31
N ASP A 449 -10.24 26.81 -23.07
CA ASP A 449 -9.45 27.53 -22.07
C ASP A 449 -9.11 26.58 -20.90
N ILE A 450 -7.98 25.90 -21.02
CA ILE A 450 -7.47 24.98 -19.98
C ILE A 450 -7.07 25.72 -18.70
N GLY A 451 -6.75 27.03 -18.78
CA GLY A 451 -6.40 27.86 -17.64
C GLY A 451 -7.54 27.92 -16.63
N LYS A 452 -8.77 28.14 -17.11
CA LYS A 452 -9.98 28.11 -16.27
C LYS A 452 -10.21 26.77 -15.57
N ARG A 453 -9.79 25.65 -16.18
CA ARG A 453 -9.91 24.33 -15.54
C ARG A 453 -8.87 24.12 -14.45
N ARG A 454 -7.66 24.65 -14.60
CA ARG A 454 -6.59 24.59 -13.58
C ARG A 454 -7.02 25.23 -12.25
N GLU A 455 -7.82 26.30 -12.32
CA GLU A 455 -8.31 27.03 -11.14
C GLU A 455 -9.33 26.25 -10.29
N VAL A 456 -9.96 25.20 -10.83
CA VAL A 456 -11.09 24.51 -10.16
C VAL A 456 -10.88 23.00 -9.98
N THR A 457 -10.07 22.37 -10.83
CA THR A 457 -9.90 20.90 -10.89
C THR A 457 -9.42 20.26 -9.58
N HIS A 458 -8.74 21.01 -8.71
CA HIS A 458 -8.17 20.48 -7.47
C HIS A 458 -9.22 20.31 -6.36
N LEU A 459 -10.18 21.26 -6.24
CA LEU A 459 -11.33 21.09 -5.35
C LEU A 459 -12.24 20.00 -5.89
N GLU A 460 -12.41 19.94 -7.21
CA GLU A 460 -13.14 18.87 -7.89
C GLU A 460 -12.59 17.49 -7.56
N ALA A 461 -11.26 17.30 -7.65
CA ALA A 461 -10.60 16.04 -7.31
C ALA A 461 -10.83 15.66 -5.84
N LEU A 462 -10.57 16.59 -4.91
CA LEU A 462 -10.67 16.35 -3.47
C LEU A 462 -12.13 16.09 -3.05
N GLY A 463 -13.06 16.97 -3.41
CA GLY A 463 -14.46 16.89 -3.01
C GLY A 463 -15.13 15.60 -3.49
N ARG A 464 -14.91 15.23 -4.76
CA ARG A 464 -15.47 13.99 -5.33
C ARG A 464 -14.88 12.75 -4.68
N LEU A 465 -13.56 12.72 -4.49
CA LEU A 465 -12.89 11.62 -3.81
C LEU A 465 -13.42 11.44 -2.38
N VAL A 466 -13.44 12.51 -1.58
CA VAL A 466 -13.90 12.48 -0.19
C VAL A 466 -15.37 12.06 -0.10
N THR A 467 -16.23 12.48 -1.05
CA THR A 467 -17.62 12.00 -1.12
C THR A 467 -17.68 10.48 -1.18
N GLY A 468 -16.91 9.88 -2.10
CA GLY A 468 -16.99 8.44 -2.37
C GLY A 468 -16.40 7.57 -1.27
N ILE A 469 -15.33 8.01 -0.63
CA ILE A 469 -14.64 7.21 0.42
C ILE A 469 -15.15 7.50 1.84
N SER A 470 -15.99 8.53 2.02
CA SER A 470 -16.39 8.99 3.36
C SER A 470 -17.00 7.89 4.26
N PRO A 471 -17.92 7.01 3.83
CA PRO A 471 -18.46 6.01 4.75
C PRO A 471 -17.45 4.92 5.11
N TRP A 472 -16.51 4.61 4.21
CA TRP A 472 -15.40 3.73 4.55
C TRP A 472 -14.52 4.35 5.62
N LEU A 473 -14.18 5.64 5.50
CA LEU A 473 -13.42 6.36 6.53
C LEU A 473 -14.17 6.40 7.86
N GLU A 474 -15.48 6.59 7.84
CA GLU A 474 -16.32 6.70 9.04
C GLU A 474 -16.32 5.44 9.92
N LEU A 475 -16.02 4.27 9.37
CA LEU A 475 -15.81 3.04 10.14
C LEU A 475 -14.65 3.14 11.16
N GLY A 476 -13.72 4.10 10.96
CA GLY A 476 -12.62 4.36 11.86
C GLY A 476 -11.50 3.32 11.83
N PRO A 477 -10.37 3.58 12.52
CA PRO A 477 -9.24 2.67 12.56
C PRO A 477 -9.52 1.41 13.40
N ASP A 478 -8.91 0.28 13.04
CA ASP A 478 -8.89 -0.94 13.84
C ASP A 478 -7.55 -1.72 13.65
N GLN A 479 -7.44 -2.91 14.26
CA GLN A 479 -6.20 -3.71 14.25
C GLN A 479 -6.01 -4.56 12.99
N THR A 480 -6.98 -4.60 12.07
CA THR A 480 -6.86 -5.30 10.80
C THR A 480 -5.95 -4.55 9.83
N ILE A 481 -5.59 -5.19 8.71
CA ILE A 481 -4.84 -4.52 7.64
C ILE A 481 -5.67 -3.35 7.07
N GLU A 482 -6.95 -3.58 6.79
CA GLU A 482 -7.87 -2.54 6.31
C GLU A 482 -8.00 -1.40 7.33
N GLY A 483 -8.15 -1.69 8.62
CA GLY A 483 -8.25 -0.67 9.67
C GLY A 483 -7.03 0.24 9.76
N ARG A 484 -5.82 -0.31 9.56
CA ARG A 484 -4.59 0.49 9.46
C ARG A 484 -4.54 1.32 8.18
N MET A 485 -5.03 0.78 7.07
CA MET A 485 -5.20 1.53 5.83
C MET A 485 -6.17 2.70 6.05
N ARG A 486 -7.34 2.45 6.65
CA ARG A 486 -8.30 3.50 7.04
C ARG A 486 -7.65 4.57 7.90
N ALA A 487 -6.91 4.19 8.94
CA ALA A 487 -6.19 5.14 9.80
C ALA A 487 -5.32 6.09 8.98
N LYS A 488 -4.52 5.55 8.06
CA LYS A 488 -3.66 6.34 7.16
C LYS A 488 -4.48 7.30 6.29
N TYR A 489 -5.55 6.83 5.67
CA TYR A 489 -6.38 7.64 4.79
C TYR A 489 -7.18 8.72 5.52
N ILE A 490 -7.59 8.47 6.76
CA ILE A 490 -8.20 9.48 7.63
C ILE A 490 -7.20 10.63 7.86
N GLU A 491 -5.97 10.33 8.30
CA GLU A 491 -4.94 11.35 8.51
C GLU A 491 -4.60 12.13 7.24
N LEU A 492 -4.43 11.44 6.11
CA LEU A 492 -4.17 12.10 4.84
C LEU A 492 -5.33 13.02 4.43
N THR A 493 -6.57 12.62 4.68
CA THR A 493 -7.76 13.41 4.34
C THR A 493 -7.88 14.64 5.23
N LEU A 494 -7.69 14.50 6.54
CA LEU A 494 -7.67 15.63 7.49
C LEU A 494 -6.62 16.68 7.08
N GLN A 495 -5.38 16.25 6.83
CA GLN A 495 -4.30 17.13 6.36
C GLN A 495 -4.60 17.75 4.99
N SER A 496 -5.24 17.01 4.09
CA SER A 496 -5.61 17.51 2.76
C SER A 496 -6.66 18.61 2.85
N ILE A 497 -7.67 18.44 3.70
CA ILE A 497 -8.71 19.44 3.95
C ILE A 497 -8.11 20.69 4.59
N GLN A 498 -7.25 20.52 5.61
CA GLN A 498 -6.54 21.62 6.26
C GLN A 498 -5.76 22.48 5.26
N HIS A 499 -4.94 21.86 4.40
CA HIS A 499 -4.23 22.59 3.34
C HIS A 499 -5.15 23.21 2.29
N GLY A 500 -6.33 22.61 2.06
CA GLY A 500 -7.28 23.07 1.05
C GLY A 500 -8.04 24.33 1.45
N VAL A 501 -8.16 24.61 2.74
CA VAL A 501 -8.86 25.81 3.25
C VAL A 501 -7.92 26.81 3.94
N ASP A 502 -6.63 26.53 4.02
CA ASP A 502 -5.63 27.46 4.56
C ASP A 502 -5.14 28.45 3.49
N PRO A 503 -5.43 29.76 3.59
CA PRO A 503 -5.01 30.73 2.57
C PRO A 503 -3.49 30.87 2.40
N SER A 504 -2.70 30.39 3.38
CA SER A 504 -1.23 30.38 3.29
C SER A 504 -0.68 29.17 2.52
N SER A 505 -1.51 28.15 2.32
CA SER A 505 -1.13 26.91 1.63
C SER A 505 -0.99 27.15 0.13
N PRO A 506 0.06 26.59 -0.52
CA PRO A 506 0.15 26.59 -1.98
C PRO A 506 -1.01 25.84 -2.65
N ASP A 507 -1.69 24.95 -1.91
CA ASP A 507 -2.85 24.17 -2.34
C ASP A 507 -4.20 24.75 -1.87
N TYR A 508 -4.24 26.00 -1.38
CA TYR A 508 -5.50 26.67 -1.02
C TYR A 508 -6.50 26.63 -2.18
N LEU A 509 -7.68 26.04 -1.97
CA LEU A 509 -8.66 25.73 -3.01
C LEU A 509 -9.64 26.88 -3.25
N ASN A 510 -10.18 26.96 -4.47
CA ASN A 510 -11.12 28.00 -4.88
C ASN A 510 -12.58 27.54 -4.65
N PHE A 511 -13.33 28.24 -3.79
CA PHE A 511 -14.74 27.94 -3.50
C PHE A 511 -15.75 28.94 -4.11
N ASN A 512 -15.31 30.08 -4.66
CA ASN A 512 -16.24 31.16 -5.05
C ASN A 512 -15.93 31.87 -6.37
N GLN A 513 -14.78 31.61 -7.00
CA GLN A 513 -14.43 32.23 -8.28
C GLN A 513 -14.88 31.36 -9.44
N GLY A 514 -15.79 31.88 -10.26
CA GLY A 514 -16.41 31.15 -11.35
C GLY A 514 -17.65 30.38 -10.92
N ARG A 515 -18.07 29.38 -11.72
CA ARG A 515 -19.32 28.64 -11.48
C ARG A 515 -19.11 27.22 -10.94
N GLN A 516 -18.02 26.57 -11.35
CA GLN A 516 -17.69 25.19 -10.97
C GLN A 516 -17.55 24.98 -9.45
N PRO A 517 -16.98 25.91 -8.66
CA PRO A 517 -16.75 25.66 -7.23
C PRO A 517 -17.99 25.28 -6.41
N LEU A 518 -19.19 25.73 -6.80
CA LEU A 518 -20.44 25.30 -6.15
C LEU A 518 -20.63 23.77 -6.20
N VAL A 519 -20.33 23.17 -7.36
CA VAL A 519 -20.43 21.72 -7.58
C VAL A 519 -19.46 20.99 -6.66
N ASP A 520 -18.21 21.44 -6.64
CA ASP A 520 -17.13 20.73 -5.99
C ASP A 520 -17.20 20.89 -4.46
N ALA A 521 -17.64 22.07 -3.99
CA ALA A 521 -17.95 22.33 -2.58
C ALA A 521 -19.11 21.46 -2.09
N ALA A 522 -20.15 21.24 -2.90
CA ALA A 522 -21.27 20.36 -2.54
C ALA A 522 -20.84 18.92 -2.34
N PHE A 523 -19.93 18.39 -3.18
CA PHE A 523 -19.35 17.07 -2.97
C PHE A 523 -18.51 17.01 -1.69
N LEU A 524 -17.61 17.98 -1.46
CA LEU A 524 -16.84 18.01 -0.21
C LEU A 524 -17.75 18.06 1.03
N ALA A 525 -18.78 18.91 0.99
CA ALA A 525 -19.79 19.03 2.04
C ALA A 525 -20.53 17.71 2.29
N HIS A 526 -20.92 17.01 1.22
CA HIS A 526 -21.57 15.70 1.31
C HIS A 526 -20.66 14.64 1.96
N GLY A 527 -19.38 14.62 1.59
CA GLY A 527 -18.41 13.72 2.21
C GLY A 527 -18.18 14.01 3.71
N LEU A 528 -18.10 15.28 4.09
CA LEU A 528 -17.96 15.69 5.49
C LEU A 528 -19.20 15.37 6.34
N LEU A 529 -20.40 15.48 5.76
CA LEU A 529 -21.65 15.06 6.41
C LEU A 529 -21.65 13.57 6.74
N ARG A 530 -21.13 12.73 5.82
CA ARG A 530 -21.11 11.28 5.98
C ARG A 530 -20.01 10.77 6.89
N ALA A 531 -18.83 11.40 6.87
CA ALA A 531 -17.72 11.07 7.74
C ALA A 531 -17.62 12.05 8.92
N ARG A 532 -18.71 12.16 9.69
CA ARG A 532 -18.82 13.17 10.75
C ARG A 532 -17.83 12.92 11.88
N THR A 533 -17.74 11.69 12.39
CA THR A 533 -16.88 11.38 13.55
C THR A 533 -15.41 11.28 13.17
N GLN A 534 -15.10 10.78 11.96
CA GLN A 534 -13.71 10.56 11.56
C GLN A 534 -13.08 11.74 10.80
N LEU A 535 -13.88 12.60 10.18
CA LEU A 535 -13.40 13.82 9.52
C LEU A 535 -13.85 15.08 10.25
N TRP A 536 -15.13 15.44 10.16
CA TRP A 536 -15.60 16.77 10.61
C TRP A 536 -15.22 17.07 12.07
N GLU A 537 -15.54 16.18 13.00
CA GLU A 537 -15.29 16.35 14.44
C GLU A 537 -13.81 16.28 14.83
N ARG A 538 -12.95 15.77 13.95
CA ARG A 538 -11.50 15.66 14.18
C ARG A 538 -10.68 16.82 13.59
N LEU A 539 -11.30 17.68 12.78
CA LEU A 539 -10.68 18.91 12.31
C LEU A 539 -10.55 19.91 13.47
N ASP A 540 -9.46 20.68 13.49
CA ASP A 540 -9.33 21.77 14.45
C ASP A 540 -10.37 22.89 14.19
N GLU A 541 -10.68 23.67 15.22
CA GLU A 541 -11.70 24.73 15.16
C GLU A 541 -11.42 25.76 14.05
N THR A 542 -10.15 26.06 13.78
CA THR A 542 -9.77 27.00 12.72
C THR A 542 -10.14 26.45 11.35
N THR A 543 -9.85 25.17 11.12
CA THR A 543 -10.14 24.48 9.86
C THR A 543 -11.65 24.32 9.68
N GLN A 544 -12.39 23.97 10.73
CA GLN A 544 -13.86 23.92 10.69
C GLN A 544 -14.47 25.28 10.32
N GLN A 545 -14.00 26.36 10.96
CA GLN A 545 -14.48 27.72 10.68
C GLN A 545 -14.20 28.14 9.23
N ARG A 546 -13.00 27.87 8.73
CA ARG A 546 -12.62 28.14 7.34
C ARG A 546 -13.51 27.37 6.36
N ILE A 547 -13.79 26.09 6.60
CA ILE A 547 -14.73 25.31 5.77
C ILE A 547 -16.12 25.97 5.76
N ILE A 548 -16.64 26.37 6.91
CA ILE A 548 -17.95 27.02 7.00
C ILE A 548 -17.97 28.33 6.19
N GLU A 549 -16.91 29.13 6.27
CA GLU A 549 -16.76 30.37 5.51
C GLU A 549 -16.69 30.10 4.00
N GLU A 550 -15.86 29.14 3.58
CA GLU A 550 -15.74 28.74 2.18
C GLU A 550 -17.07 28.22 1.62
N LEU A 551 -17.78 27.35 2.36
CA LEU A 551 -19.10 26.85 1.98
C LEU A 551 -20.13 27.99 1.85
N LYS A 552 -20.18 28.93 2.81
CA LYS A 552 -21.05 30.11 2.72
C LYS A 552 -20.69 31.00 1.54
N SER A 553 -19.41 31.10 1.18
CA SER A 553 -18.96 31.93 0.06
C SER A 553 -19.52 31.47 -1.30
N THR A 554 -19.91 30.19 -1.41
CA THR A 554 -20.54 29.62 -2.63
C THR A 554 -21.91 30.23 -2.93
N ARG A 555 -22.59 30.87 -1.96
CA ARG A 555 -23.95 31.44 -2.11
C ARG A 555 -24.05 32.51 -3.19
N ASN A 556 -22.93 33.13 -3.56
CA ASN A 556 -22.84 34.10 -4.65
C ASN A 556 -22.94 33.45 -6.05
N ILE A 557 -22.81 32.12 -6.14
CA ILE A 557 -22.90 31.38 -7.39
C ILE A 557 -24.36 30.99 -7.64
N LYS A 558 -24.94 31.51 -8.72
CA LYS A 558 -26.30 31.13 -9.14
C LYS A 558 -26.31 29.74 -9.80
N PRO A 559 -27.04 28.75 -9.24
CA PRO A 559 -27.16 27.43 -9.85
C PRO A 559 -27.94 27.50 -11.17
N GLY A 560 -27.70 26.54 -12.07
CA GLY A 560 -28.54 26.33 -13.25
C GLY A 560 -29.85 25.65 -12.88
N GLU A 561 -30.87 25.79 -13.74
CA GLU A 561 -32.18 25.11 -13.61
C GLU A 561 -32.09 23.65 -14.06
N ASN A 562 -31.31 22.86 -13.30
CA ASN A 562 -31.04 21.44 -13.51
C ASN A 562 -30.48 20.83 -12.21
N ASN A 563 -29.72 19.73 -12.27
CA ASN A 563 -29.05 19.11 -11.13
C ASN A 563 -28.24 20.09 -10.26
N TRP A 564 -27.83 21.25 -10.79
CA TRP A 564 -27.10 22.27 -10.04
C TRP A 564 -27.85 22.81 -8.83
N LEU A 565 -29.18 22.76 -8.83
CA LEU A 565 -29.98 23.12 -7.66
C LEU A 565 -29.63 22.26 -6.45
N PHE A 566 -29.34 20.97 -6.65
CA PHE A 566 -28.95 20.08 -5.55
C PHE A 566 -27.55 20.34 -5.01
N PHE A 567 -26.63 20.91 -5.78
CA PHE A 567 -25.34 21.35 -5.21
C PHE A 567 -25.54 22.48 -4.20
N SER A 568 -26.36 23.48 -4.55
CA SER A 568 -26.69 24.55 -3.62
C SER A 568 -27.43 24.03 -2.39
N ALA A 569 -28.40 23.13 -2.57
CA ALA A 569 -29.15 22.55 -1.46
C ALA A 569 -28.26 21.67 -0.55
N MET A 570 -27.30 20.93 -1.11
CA MET A 570 -26.38 20.08 -0.36
C MET A 570 -25.43 20.90 0.51
N VAL A 571 -24.89 22.01 -0.01
CA VAL A 571 -24.08 22.95 0.77
C VAL A 571 -24.86 23.50 1.96
N GLU A 572 -26.10 23.95 1.73
CA GLU A 572 -26.96 24.45 2.81
C GLU A 572 -27.32 23.35 3.82
N THR A 573 -27.54 22.13 3.36
CA THR A 573 -27.78 20.96 4.24
C THR A 573 -26.60 20.67 5.14
N ALA A 574 -25.37 20.78 4.64
CA ALA A 574 -24.17 20.67 5.45
C ALA A 574 -24.05 21.81 6.46
N LEU A 575 -24.30 23.06 6.03
CA LEU A 575 -24.31 24.22 6.92
C LEU A 575 -25.33 24.07 8.06
N LYS A 576 -26.49 23.46 7.79
CA LYS A 576 -27.49 23.15 8.83
C LYS A 576 -26.92 22.20 9.89
N GLU A 577 -26.26 21.13 9.49
CA GLU A 577 -25.66 20.13 10.39
C GLU A 577 -24.42 20.65 11.15
N PHE A 578 -23.67 21.58 10.56
CA PHE A 578 -22.44 22.13 11.15
C PHE A 578 -22.70 23.35 12.04
N THR A 579 -23.70 24.18 11.70
CA THR A 579 -23.91 25.49 12.34
C THR A 579 -25.31 25.67 12.94
N GLY A 580 -26.25 24.76 12.65
CA GLY A 580 -27.65 24.90 13.02
C GLY A 580 -28.47 25.81 12.09
N THR A 581 -27.83 26.49 11.13
CA THR A 581 -28.46 27.48 10.23
C THR A 581 -28.22 27.16 8.75
N TRP A 582 -29.15 27.57 7.89
CA TRP A 582 -29.08 27.39 6.44
C TRP A 582 -30.02 28.37 5.71
N GLU A 583 -29.84 28.57 4.41
CA GLU A 583 -30.79 29.28 3.53
C GLU A 583 -31.82 28.27 2.98
N PHE A 584 -32.86 28.00 3.78
CA PHE A 584 -33.83 26.94 3.50
C PHE A 584 -34.54 27.10 2.16
N GLU A 585 -34.79 28.33 1.69
CA GLU A 585 -35.49 28.54 0.41
C GLU A 585 -34.75 27.89 -0.76
N ARG A 586 -33.41 27.80 -0.70
CA ARG A 586 -32.60 27.12 -1.73
C ARG A 586 -32.85 25.61 -1.74
N VAL A 587 -32.97 25.02 -0.55
CA VAL A 587 -33.24 23.60 -0.36
C VAL A 587 -34.65 23.27 -0.84
N GLN A 588 -35.62 24.06 -0.39
CA GLN A 588 -37.01 23.92 -0.78
C GLN A 588 -37.19 24.05 -2.30
N TYR A 589 -36.61 25.10 -2.91
CA TYR A 589 -36.71 25.31 -4.36
C TYR A 589 -36.12 24.15 -5.17
N ALA A 590 -34.98 23.59 -4.75
CA ALA A 590 -34.37 22.44 -5.43
C ALA A 590 -35.30 21.22 -5.42
N LEU A 591 -35.93 20.94 -4.29
CA LEU A 591 -36.88 19.82 -4.13
C LEU A 591 -38.14 20.03 -4.96
N GLU A 592 -38.76 21.21 -4.87
CA GLU A 592 -39.99 21.54 -5.62
C GLU A 592 -39.78 21.43 -7.13
N LYS A 593 -38.64 21.91 -7.64
CA LYS A 593 -38.31 21.79 -9.06
C LYS A 593 -38.14 20.34 -9.49
N HIS A 594 -37.41 19.52 -8.73
CA HIS A 594 -37.22 18.13 -9.11
C HIS A 594 -38.50 17.30 -8.98
N GLN A 595 -39.40 17.64 -8.06
CA GLN A 595 -40.75 17.07 -8.03
C GLN A 595 -41.49 17.31 -9.35
N GLN A 596 -41.43 18.53 -9.89
CA GLN A 596 -42.01 18.87 -11.21
C GLN A 596 -41.29 18.17 -12.37
N TRP A 597 -40.04 17.76 -12.18
CA TRP A 597 -39.22 17.10 -13.20
C TRP A 597 -39.22 15.57 -13.08
N TYR A 598 -40.04 14.98 -12.20
CA TYR A 598 -40.22 13.53 -12.16
C TYR A 598 -40.86 13.02 -13.46
N LYS A 599 -40.27 11.99 -14.06
CA LYS A 599 -40.67 11.43 -15.37
C LYS A 599 -41.32 10.05 -15.28
N GLY A 600 -41.38 9.47 -14.08
CA GLY A 600 -41.91 8.13 -13.86
C GLY A 600 -40.83 7.06 -13.77
N ASP A 601 -41.22 5.91 -13.22
CA ASP A 601 -40.37 4.73 -13.03
C ASP A 601 -39.00 4.98 -12.38
N GLY A 602 -38.96 5.95 -11.46
CA GLY A 602 -37.74 6.32 -10.73
C GLY A 602 -36.82 7.28 -11.48
N TRP A 603 -37.23 7.83 -12.64
CA TRP A 603 -36.43 8.78 -13.40
C TRP A 603 -36.83 10.24 -13.14
N TYR A 604 -35.82 11.09 -13.00
CA TYR A 604 -35.95 12.53 -13.01
C TYR A 604 -35.31 13.13 -14.26
N GLY A 605 -35.89 14.22 -14.76
CA GLY A 605 -35.23 15.08 -15.73
C GLY A 605 -34.04 15.81 -15.09
N ASP A 606 -33.04 16.11 -15.92
CA ASP A 606 -31.95 17.01 -15.51
C ASP A 606 -32.33 18.44 -15.92
N GLY A 607 -33.25 19.01 -15.15
CA GLY A 607 -34.10 20.13 -15.58
C GLY A 607 -35.45 19.62 -16.09
N PRO A 608 -36.21 20.45 -16.84
CA PRO A 608 -37.54 20.08 -17.32
C PRO A 608 -37.54 18.90 -18.29
N GLU A 609 -36.43 18.69 -19.01
CA GLU A 609 -36.30 17.61 -19.99
C GLU A 609 -35.58 16.39 -19.43
N LEU A 610 -35.97 15.21 -19.91
CA LEU A 610 -35.24 13.98 -19.63
C LEU A 610 -33.97 13.93 -20.48
N HIS A 611 -32.82 13.87 -19.81
CA HIS A 611 -31.56 13.51 -20.43
C HIS A 611 -31.25 12.07 -20.03
N LEU A 612 -31.18 11.16 -21.00
CA LEU A 612 -30.84 9.76 -20.74
C LEU A 612 -29.32 9.63 -20.54
N ASP A 613 -28.89 10.03 -19.35
CA ASP A 613 -27.54 9.95 -18.82
C ASP A 613 -27.57 9.41 -17.38
N TYR A 614 -26.41 9.44 -16.70
CA TYR A 614 -26.27 8.91 -15.35
C TYR A 614 -26.39 9.98 -14.25
N TYR A 615 -26.89 11.20 -14.51
CA TYR A 615 -27.01 12.24 -13.47
C TYR A 615 -28.03 11.93 -12.38
N ASN A 616 -29.02 11.08 -12.68
CA ASN A 616 -29.88 10.50 -11.65
C ASN A 616 -29.04 9.77 -10.58
N SER A 617 -27.99 9.08 -11.02
CA SER A 617 -27.04 8.38 -10.17
C SER A 617 -25.92 9.26 -9.62
N PHE A 618 -25.34 10.14 -10.43
CA PHE A 618 -24.19 10.94 -10.01
C PHE A 618 -24.55 11.97 -8.94
N VAL A 619 -25.76 12.55 -9.02
CA VAL A 619 -26.12 13.76 -8.27
C VAL A 619 -27.55 13.69 -7.74
N ILE A 620 -28.54 13.62 -8.64
CA ILE A 620 -29.93 13.99 -8.34
C ILE A 620 -30.47 13.18 -7.17
N GLN A 621 -30.51 11.85 -7.28
CA GLN A 621 -31.15 11.01 -6.25
C GLN A 621 -30.29 10.87 -4.98
N PRO A 622 -28.96 10.59 -5.05
CA PRO A 622 -28.17 10.50 -3.83
C PRO A 622 -28.15 11.80 -3.01
N MET A 623 -28.10 12.97 -3.66
CA MET A 623 -28.13 14.24 -2.94
C MET A 623 -29.53 14.55 -2.40
N MET A 624 -30.58 14.31 -3.19
CA MET A 624 -31.96 14.51 -2.76
C MET A 624 -32.30 13.66 -1.52
N VAL A 625 -31.92 12.38 -1.52
CA VAL A 625 -32.18 11.48 -0.39
C VAL A 625 -31.39 11.88 0.85
N GLU A 626 -30.14 12.34 0.72
CA GLU A 626 -29.37 12.86 1.84
C GLU A 626 -30.02 14.14 2.42
N ILE A 627 -30.42 15.08 1.57
CA ILE A 627 -31.14 16.31 1.98
C ILE A 627 -32.41 15.97 2.74
N LEU A 628 -33.25 15.09 2.17
CA LEU A 628 -34.51 14.67 2.78
C LEU A 628 -34.28 13.91 4.10
N THR A 629 -33.19 13.15 4.22
CA THR A 629 -32.79 12.47 5.46
C THR A 629 -32.51 13.49 6.56
N VAL A 630 -31.73 14.54 6.26
CA VAL A 630 -31.43 15.62 7.22
C VAL A 630 -32.69 16.41 7.57
N MET A 631 -33.54 16.72 6.59
CA MET A 631 -34.84 17.37 6.83
C MET A 631 -35.72 16.54 7.78
N LYS A 632 -35.83 15.23 7.55
CA LYS A 632 -36.61 14.31 8.40
C LYS A 632 -36.03 14.21 9.81
N LYS A 633 -34.70 14.15 9.95
CA LYS A 633 -33.99 14.17 11.25
C LYS A 633 -34.33 15.42 12.07
N HIS A 634 -34.49 16.58 11.43
CA HIS A 634 -34.78 17.86 12.10
C HIS A 634 -36.26 18.27 12.10
N GLY A 635 -37.17 17.43 11.58
CA GLY A 635 -38.60 17.74 11.52
C GLY A 635 -38.92 18.97 10.66
N VAL A 636 -38.17 19.19 9.58
CA VAL A 636 -38.36 20.31 8.66
C VAL A 636 -39.60 20.08 7.79
N GLU A 637 -40.41 21.12 7.55
CA GLU A 637 -41.54 21.09 6.62
C GLU A 637 -41.10 20.64 5.21
N GLY A 638 -41.89 19.78 4.55
CA GLY A 638 -41.53 19.18 3.26
C GLY A 638 -40.74 17.87 3.36
N ALA A 639 -40.33 17.45 4.57
CA ALA A 639 -39.60 16.20 4.79
C ALA A 639 -40.44 14.94 4.47
N GLU A 640 -41.77 15.03 4.44
CA GLU A 640 -42.67 13.95 4.04
C GLU A 640 -42.42 13.44 2.61
N PHE A 641 -41.81 14.28 1.76
CA PHE A 641 -41.39 13.86 0.42
C PHE A 641 -40.35 12.72 0.44
N TYR A 642 -39.64 12.53 1.56
CA TYR A 642 -38.76 11.37 1.76
C TYR A 642 -39.48 10.04 1.48
N ASP A 643 -40.69 9.87 2.01
CA ASP A 643 -41.41 8.59 1.91
C ASP A 643 -41.94 8.35 0.48
N VAL A 644 -42.04 9.40 -0.33
CA VAL A 644 -42.34 9.32 -1.78
C VAL A 644 -41.09 9.02 -2.60
N GLU A 645 -39.94 9.61 -2.21
CA GLU A 645 -38.69 9.46 -2.96
C GLU A 645 -38.04 8.09 -2.79
N ILE A 646 -38.14 7.48 -1.60
CA ILE A 646 -37.47 6.19 -1.35
C ILE A 646 -37.86 5.11 -2.37
N PRO A 647 -39.14 4.81 -2.63
CA PRO A 647 -39.52 3.83 -3.66
C PRO A 647 -38.98 4.16 -5.07
N ARG A 648 -38.86 5.46 -5.41
CA ARG A 648 -38.28 5.92 -6.68
C ARG A 648 -36.79 5.61 -6.75
N TYR A 649 -36.08 5.86 -5.65
CA TYR A 649 -34.66 5.56 -5.55
C TYR A 649 -34.34 4.08 -5.63
N GLN A 650 -35.14 3.26 -4.91
CA GLN A 650 -35.05 1.80 -4.96
C GLN A 650 -35.28 1.28 -6.39
N ARG A 651 -36.28 1.83 -7.09
CA ARG A 651 -36.57 1.45 -8.48
C ARG A 651 -35.41 1.82 -9.40
N TYR A 652 -34.88 3.03 -9.30
CA TYR A 652 -33.75 3.46 -10.13
C TYR A 652 -32.52 2.57 -9.91
N ALA A 653 -32.18 2.24 -8.67
CA ALA A 653 -31.09 1.30 -8.36
C ALA A 653 -31.31 -0.09 -8.98
N ALA A 654 -32.53 -0.64 -8.89
CA ALA A 654 -32.86 -1.92 -9.52
C ALA A 654 -32.73 -1.89 -11.06
N LEU A 655 -33.02 -0.75 -11.70
CA LEU A 655 -32.77 -0.53 -13.12
C LEU A 655 -31.27 -0.47 -13.42
N GLN A 656 -30.48 0.25 -12.60
CA GLN A 656 -29.03 0.31 -12.77
C GLN A 656 -28.39 -1.08 -12.72
N GLU A 657 -28.81 -1.92 -11.76
CA GLU A 657 -28.31 -3.29 -11.63
C GLU A 657 -28.56 -4.12 -12.91
N ARG A 658 -29.74 -3.94 -13.53
CA ARG A 658 -30.10 -4.61 -14.79
C ARG A 658 -29.28 -4.12 -15.99
N LEU A 659 -28.81 -2.88 -15.97
CA LEU A 659 -27.98 -2.31 -17.06
C LEU A 659 -26.57 -2.91 -17.13
N ILE A 660 -26.12 -3.60 -16.08
CA ILE A 660 -24.80 -4.23 -16.05
C ILE A 660 -24.86 -5.53 -16.84
N SER A 661 -24.12 -5.62 -17.95
CA SER A 661 -24.00 -6.83 -18.75
C SER A 661 -23.29 -7.96 -17.98
N PRO A 662 -23.39 -9.24 -18.42
CA PRO A 662 -22.65 -10.35 -17.81
C PRO A 662 -21.12 -10.15 -17.75
N GLU A 663 -20.55 -9.33 -18.64
CA GLU A 663 -19.11 -9.04 -18.72
C GLU A 663 -18.67 -7.82 -17.90
N GLY A 664 -19.56 -7.25 -17.08
CA GLY A 664 -19.28 -6.04 -16.31
C GLY A 664 -19.16 -4.78 -17.18
N THR A 665 -19.82 -4.76 -18.33
CA THR A 665 -19.98 -3.56 -19.17
C THR A 665 -21.35 -2.94 -18.96
N TYR A 666 -21.52 -1.69 -19.39
CA TYR A 666 -22.80 -0.99 -19.33
C TYR A 666 -22.89 0.03 -20.47
N PRO A 667 -24.11 0.47 -20.86
CA PRO A 667 -24.29 1.33 -22.02
C PRO A 667 -23.54 2.67 -21.91
N PRO A 668 -22.69 3.05 -22.89
CA PRO A 668 -22.01 4.34 -22.91
C PRO A 668 -22.96 5.42 -23.45
N ILE A 669 -24.00 5.76 -22.68
CA ILE A 669 -25.05 6.70 -23.06
C ILE A 669 -24.95 8.02 -22.31
N GLY A 670 -25.26 9.12 -23.02
CA GLY A 670 -25.30 10.45 -22.45
C GLY A 670 -23.92 11.07 -22.20
N ARG A 671 -23.89 12.04 -21.30
CA ARG A 671 -22.73 12.89 -20.99
C ARG A 671 -22.02 12.44 -19.72
N SER A 672 -20.82 12.97 -19.49
CA SER A 672 -19.97 12.71 -18.31
C SER A 672 -19.56 11.25 -18.13
N LEU A 673 -19.48 10.48 -19.23
CA LEU A 673 -19.04 9.09 -19.23
C LEU A 673 -17.60 8.91 -18.68
N ALA A 674 -16.80 9.97 -18.68
CA ALA A 674 -15.48 10.01 -18.05
C ALA A 674 -15.49 9.74 -16.52
N TYR A 675 -16.66 9.76 -15.88
CA TYR A 675 -16.83 9.37 -14.47
C TYR A 675 -16.84 7.85 -14.25
N ARG A 676 -16.79 7.07 -15.34
CA ARG A 676 -16.64 5.61 -15.31
C ARG A 676 -17.70 4.98 -14.41
N PHE A 677 -17.31 4.03 -13.57
CA PHE A 677 -18.19 3.29 -12.67
C PHE A 677 -18.92 4.16 -11.66
N GLY A 678 -18.53 5.44 -11.47
CA GLY A 678 -19.34 6.42 -10.73
C GLY A 678 -20.79 6.49 -11.22
N ALA A 679 -21.06 6.03 -12.45
CA ALA A 679 -22.39 5.84 -13.01
C ALA A 679 -23.30 5.00 -12.10
N PHE A 680 -22.76 4.17 -11.21
CA PHE A 680 -23.48 3.30 -10.28
C PHE A 680 -23.48 3.78 -8.82
N TYR A 681 -23.25 5.07 -8.61
CA TYR A 681 -23.32 5.65 -7.27
C TYR A 681 -24.67 5.39 -6.59
N ALA A 682 -25.81 5.61 -7.26
CA ALA A 682 -27.13 5.32 -6.72
C ALA A 682 -27.30 3.86 -6.29
N LEU A 683 -26.93 2.90 -7.14
CA LEU A 683 -27.00 1.48 -6.81
C LEU A 683 -26.16 1.12 -5.57
N SER A 684 -24.94 1.67 -5.48
CA SER A 684 -24.07 1.45 -4.32
C SER A 684 -24.61 2.12 -3.04
N ASP A 685 -25.15 3.33 -3.14
CA ASP A 685 -25.72 4.06 -2.00
C ASP A 685 -27.01 3.41 -1.48
N VAL A 686 -27.88 2.92 -2.37
CA VAL A 686 -29.08 2.14 -1.97
C VAL A 686 -28.68 0.85 -1.24
N ALA A 687 -27.62 0.16 -1.69
CA ALA A 687 -27.09 -1.00 -0.99
C ALA A 687 -26.52 -0.62 0.39
N TYR A 688 -25.70 0.43 0.46
CA TYR A 688 -25.15 0.97 1.70
C TYR A 688 -26.23 1.33 2.73
N ARG A 689 -27.31 2.00 2.28
CA ARG A 689 -28.45 2.41 3.12
C ARG A 689 -29.39 1.27 3.48
N LYS A 690 -29.15 0.04 2.99
CA LYS A 690 -30.04 -1.13 3.16
C LYS A 690 -31.44 -0.88 2.61
N LEU A 691 -31.51 -0.21 1.47
CA LEU A 691 -32.74 0.15 0.78
C LEU A 691 -32.96 -0.70 -0.48
N LEU A 692 -32.17 -1.74 -0.76
CA LEU A 692 -32.42 -2.56 -1.95
C LEU A 692 -33.86 -3.14 -1.94
N PRO A 693 -34.57 -3.15 -3.07
CA PRO A 693 -35.87 -3.82 -3.14
C PRO A 693 -35.70 -5.33 -2.98
N ASP A 694 -36.73 -6.02 -2.49
CA ASP A 694 -36.69 -7.46 -2.14
C ASP A 694 -36.18 -8.37 -3.28
N ALA A 695 -36.39 -7.99 -4.54
CA ALA A 695 -35.96 -8.74 -5.70
C ALA A 695 -34.46 -8.61 -6.03
N VAL A 696 -33.72 -7.75 -5.34
CA VAL A 696 -32.29 -7.49 -5.58
C VAL A 696 -31.51 -7.73 -4.31
N GLU A 697 -30.73 -8.80 -4.29
CA GLU A 697 -29.93 -9.17 -3.12
C GLU A 697 -28.66 -8.31 -2.98
N PRO A 698 -28.19 -8.02 -1.75
CA PRO A 698 -26.93 -7.29 -1.54
C PRO A 698 -25.72 -7.94 -2.22
N ALA A 699 -25.55 -9.26 -2.11
CA ALA A 699 -24.45 -9.98 -2.76
C ALA A 699 -24.51 -9.94 -4.29
N GLN A 700 -25.71 -9.85 -4.86
CA GLN A 700 -25.92 -9.67 -6.29
C GLN A 700 -25.37 -8.33 -6.78
N VAL A 701 -25.64 -7.26 -6.02
CA VAL A 701 -25.11 -5.92 -6.30
C VAL A 701 -23.59 -5.90 -6.14
N ARG A 702 -23.04 -6.51 -5.07
CA ARG A 702 -21.59 -6.66 -4.87
C ARG A 702 -20.94 -7.30 -6.10
N SER A 703 -21.43 -8.45 -6.56
CA SER A 703 -20.85 -9.17 -7.68
C SER A 703 -20.90 -8.38 -8.99
N ALA A 704 -22.02 -7.71 -9.27
CA ALA A 704 -22.16 -6.87 -10.47
C ALA A 704 -21.18 -5.68 -10.46
N LEU A 705 -21.15 -4.92 -9.36
CA LEU A 705 -20.30 -3.74 -9.22
C LEU A 705 -18.81 -4.10 -9.20
N THR A 706 -18.44 -5.22 -8.57
CA THR A 706 -17.06 -5.72 -8.60
C THR A 706 -16.59 -5.97 -10.03
N SER A 707 -17.44 -6.58 -10.87
CA SER A 707 -17.13 -6.82 -12.28
C SER A 707 -16.89 -5.52 -13.06
N VAL A 708 -17.72 -4.49 -12.83
CA VAL A 708 -17.57 -3.17 -13.47
C VAL A 708 -16.28 -2.46 -13.01
N ILE A 709 -16.04 -2.41 -11.69
CA ILE A 709 -14.85 -1.75 -11.11
C ILE A 709 -13.58 -2.40 -11.63
N HIS A 710 -13.49 -3.74 -11.52
CA HIS A 710 -12.31 -4.50 -11.95
C HIS A 710 -12.00 -4.22 -13.43
N ARG A 711 -13.02 -4.30 -14.28
CA ARG A 711 -12.88 -4.07 -15.72
C ARG A 711 -12.35 -2.68 -16.05
N GLN A 712 -12.92 -1.64 -15.46
CA GLN A 712 -12.53 -0.27 -15.79
C GLN A 712 -11.20 0.15 -15.17
N ILE A 713 -10.88 -0.27 -13.94
CA ILE A 713 -9.62 0.07 -13.26
C ILE A 713 -8.42 -0.62 -13.92
N ASN A 714 -8.61 -1.84 -14.42
CA ASN A 714 -7.55 -2.60 -15.08
C ASN A 714 -7.50 -2.37 -16.61
N ALA A 715 -8.38 -1.53 -17.17
CA ALA A 715 -8.30 -1.18 -18.59
C ALA A 715 -6.98 -0.43 -18.91
N PRO A 716 -6.23 -0.84 -19.95
CA PRO A 716 -4.98 -0.19 -20.33
C PRO A 716 -5.17 1.31 -20.59
N GLY A 717 -4.25 2.12 -20.06
CA GLY A 717 -4.29 3.57 -20.24
C GLY A 717 -5.21 4.33 -19.27
N THR A 718 -5.87 3.65 -18.32
CA THR A 718 -6.74 4.31 -17.32
C THR A 718 -5.96 5.27 -16.43
N PHE A 719 -4.71 4.92 -16.11
CA PHE A 719 -3.78 5.73 -15.32
C PHE A 719 -2.60 6.13 -16.19
N ASP A 720 -2.04 7.32 -16.00
CA ASP A 720 -0.79 7.77 -16.63
C ASP A 720 0.45 7.12 -15.99
N ASP A 721 1.63 7.46 -16.48
CA ASP A 721 2.89 6.89 -15.99
C ASP A 721 3.24 7.33 -14.57
N HIS A 722 2.48 8.23 -13.96
CA HIS A 722 2.64 8.67 -12.56
C HIS A 722 1.47 8.24 -11.67
N GLY A 723 0.55 7.42 -12.19
CA GLY A 723 -0.59 6.88 -11.45
C GLY A 723 -1.80 7.81 -11.38
N TRP A 724 -1.89 8.87 -12.20
CA TRP A 724 -3.07 9.74 -12.25
C TRP A 724 -4.11 9.22 -13.25
N LEU A 725 -5.40 9.37 -12.93
CA LEU A 725 -6.47 9.03 -13.86
C LEU A 725 -6.38 9.86 -15.15
N ARG A 726 -6.58 9.20 -16.29
CA ARG A 726 -6.68 9.82 -17.61
C ARG A 726 -8.13 9.92 -18.08
N VAL A 727 -8.45 10.96 -18.87
CA VAL A 727 -9.80 11.18 -19.38
C VAL A 727 -10.22 10.02 -20.29
N GLY A 728 -11.33 9.35 -19.97
CA GLY A 728 -11.87 8.26 -20.77
C GLY A 728 -12.95 7.45 -20.05
N PHE A 729 -13.68 6.61 -20.79
CA PHE A 729 -14.66 5.67 -20.23
C PHE A 729 -14.01 4.33 -19.87
N ALA A 730 -13.20 3.78 -20.78
CA ALA A 730 -12.36 2.61 -20.56
C ALA A 730 -10.97 2.88 -21.16
N GLY A 731 -9.95 2.98 -20.30
CA GLY A 731 -8.63 3.46 -20.72
C GLY A 731 -8.58 4.98 -20.97
N HIS A 732 -7.69 5.42 -21.86
CA HIS A 732 -7.52 6.82 -22.25
C HIS A 732 -8.30 7.12 -23.55
N GLN A 733 -9.35 7.92 -23.44
CA GLN A 733 -10.27 8.26 -24.54
C GLN A 733 -10.65 9.75 -24.43
N PRO A 734 -9.70 10.68 -24.68
CA PRO A 734 -9.87 12.08 -24.32
C PRO A 734 -11.09 12.72 -24.98
N ALA A 735 -11.44 12.33 -26.21
CA ALA A 735 -12.60 12.87 -26.96
C ALA A 735 -13.95 12.70 -26.25
N ILE A 736 -14.08 11.80 -25.27
CA ILE A 736 -15.30 11.66 -24.47
C ILE A 736 -15.47 12.75 -23.42
N GLY A 737 -14.40 13.47 -23.08
CA GLY A 737 -14.44 14.54 -22.10
C GLY A 737 -15.11 15.79 -22.66
N GLU A 738 -16.24 16.18 -22.11
CA GLU A 738 -16.86 17.46 -22.42
C GLU A 738 -15.98 18.64 -21.98
N THR A 739 -16.31 19.86 -22.40
CA THR A 739 -15.53 21.08 -22.11
C THR A 739 -15.39 21.40 -20.61
N TYR A 740 -16.22 20.81 -19.75
CA TYR A 740 -16.12 20.92 -18.30
C TYR A 740 -15.37 19.75 -17.64
N ILE A 741 -15.02 18.70 -18.38
CA ILE A 741 -14.26 17.56 -17.85
C ILE A 741 -12.78 17.94 -17.75
N SER A 742 -12.20 17.66 -16.60
CA SER A 742 -10.77 17.72 -16.33
C SER A 742 -10.31 16.49 -15.54
N THR A 743 -9.00 16.36 -15.29
CA THR A 743 -8.45 15.29 -14.43
C THR A 743 -9.20 15.17 -13.09
N GLY A 744 -9.47 16.29 -12.42
CA GLY A 744 -10.22 16.31 -11.15
C GLY A 744 -11.64 15.77 -11.29
N SER A 745 -12.26 15.92 -12.45
CA SER A 745 -13.60 15.44 -12.70
C SER A 745 -13.69 13.90 -12.61
N LEU A 746 -12.62 13.21 -12.98
CA LEU A 746 -12.56 11.75 -13.06
C LEU A 746 -12.74 11.06 -11.70
N TYR A 747 -12.47 11.77 -10.61
CA TYR A 747 -12.57 11.22 -9.26
C TYR A 747 -14.01 10.97 -8.78
N LEU A 748 -15.03 11.38 -9.55
CA LEU A 748 -16.40 10.97 -9.26
C LEU A 748 -16.61 9.45 -9.39
N CYS A 749 -15.70 8.74 -10.08
CA CYS A 749 -15.72 7.27 -10.07
C CYS A 749 -15.71 6.69 -8.65
N SER A 750 -15.04 7.36 -7.70
CA SER A 750 -14.97 6.92 -6.30
C SER A 750 -16.33 6.83 -5.59
N ALA A 751 -17.38 7.46 -6.11
CA ALA A 751 -18.70 7.47 -5.48
C ALA A 751 -19.31 6.06 -5.28
N VAL A 752 -18.90 5.08 -6.10
CA VAL A 752 -19.31 3.67 -5.90
C VAL A 752 -18.73 3.08 -4.61
N PHE A 753 -17.60 3.58 -4.11
CA PHE A 753 -16.98 3.04 -2.90
C PHE A 753 -17.77 3.29 -1.62
N ILE A 754 -18.92 3.97 -1.69
CA ILE A 754 -19.78 4.20 -0.54
C ILE A 754 -20.18 2.90 0.19
N ALA A 755 -20.41 1.79 -0.54
CA ALA A 755 -20.72 0.50 0.07
C ALA A 755 -19.56 -0.13 0.87
N LEU A 756 -18.31 0.36 0.74
CA LEU A 756 -17.21 -0.04 1.64
C LEU A 756 -17.45 0.43 3.08
N GLY A 757 -18.37 1.37 3.30
CA GLY A 757 -18.87 1.72 4.63
C GLY A 757 -19.70 0.63 5.31
N LEU A 758 -20.07 -0.45 4.60
CA LEU A 758 -20.60 -1.67 5.22
C LEU A 758 -19.44 -2.50 5.80
N PRO A 759 -19.54 -2.99 7.06
CA PRO A 759 -18.52 -3.85 7.65
C PRO A 759 -18.45 -5.19 6.90
N GLU A 760 -17.30 -5.86 6.93
CA GLU A 760 -17.08 -7.13 6.23
C GLU A 760 -18.04 -8.27 6.65
N SER A 761 -18.65 -8.16 7.84
CA SER A 761 -19.69 -9.08 8.32
C SER A 761 -21.07 -8.86 7.69
N ASP A 762 -21.33 -7.70 7.07
CA ASP A 762 -22.61 -7.41 6.43
C ASP A 762 -22.88 -8.38 5.28
N SER A 763 -24.14 -8.76 5.09
CA SER A 763 -24.61 -9.64 4.01
C SER A 763 -24.16 -9.20 2.61
N PHE A 764 -23.94 -7.90 2.39
CA PHE A 764 -23.36 -7.40 1.15
C PHE A 764 -22.00 -8.03 0.88
N TRP A 765 -21.16 -8.27 1.89
CA TRP A 765 -19.81 -8.85 1.78
C TRP A 765 -19.75 -10.33 2.13
N SER A 766 -20.45 -10.75 3.18
CA SER A 766 -20.29 -12.08 3.78
C SER A 766 -21.07 -13.20 3.08
N ASN A 767 -22.16 -12.87 2.37
CA ASN A 767 -22.92 -13.87 1.63
C ASN A 767 -22.15 -14.36 0.39
N PRO A 768 -22.36 -15.63 -0.03
CA PRO A 768 -21.80 -16.15 -1.27
C PRO A 768 -22.09 -15.25 -2.48
N PRO A 769 -21.22 -15.22 -3.50
CA PRO A 769 -21.49 -14.49 -4.75
C PRO A 769 -22.82 -14.92 -5.39
N VAL A 770 -23.56 -13.94 -5.91
CA VAL A 770 -24.84 -14.16 -6.60
C VAL A 770 -24.79 -13.48 -7.96
N ASP A 771 -25.18 -14.21 -9.01
CA ASP A 771 -25.27 -13.64 -10.35
C ASP A 771 -26.35 -12.54 -10.42
N TRP A 772 -26.07 -11.45 -11.11
CA TRP A 772 -26.99 -10.33 -11.30
C TRP A 772 -27.97 -10.59 -12.44
N THR A 773 -29.02 -9.77 -12.52
CA THR A 773 -30.21 -10.02 -13.35
C THR A 773 -29.84 -10.34 -14.79
N SER A 774 -28.98 -9.51 -15.41
CA SER A 774 -28.54 -9.73 -16.79
C SER A 774 -27.70 -11.00 -16.94
N LYS A 775 -26.80 -11.30 -16.00
CA LYS A 775 -26.01 -12.54 -16.04
C LYS A 775 -26.89 -13.78 -15.88
N LYS A 776 -27.88 -13.74 -14.98
CA LYS A 776 -28.91 -14.79 -14.83
C LYS A 776 -29.68 -15.00 -16.15
N ALA A 777 -30.14 -13.91 -16.76
CA ALA A 777 -30.90 -13.95 -18.02
C ALA A 777 -30.10 -14.62 -19.15
N TRP A 778 -28.85 -14.19 -19.35
CA TRP A 778 -27.98 -14.74 -20.40
C TRP A 778 -27.55 -16.19 -20.15
N ASN A 779 -27.63 -16.66 -18.91
CA ASN A 779 -27.43 -18.06 -18.54
C ASN A 779 -28.72 -18.91 -18.63
N GLY A 780 -29.84 -18.34 -19.08
CA GLY A 780 -31.12 -19.05 -19.22
C GLY A 780 -31.82 -19.36 -17.89
N ILE A 781 -31.47 -18.65 -16.82
CA ILE A 781 -32.14 -18.76 -15.52
C ILE A 781 -33.48 -18.02 -15.60
N ASP A 782 -34.55 -18.64 -15.10
CA ASP A 782 -35.89 -18.05 -15.06
C ASP A 782 -35.93 -16.80 -14.16
N LEU A 783 -36.65 -15.75 -14.61
CA LEU A 783 -36.68 -14.44 -13.95
C LEU A 783 -38.12 -13.92 -13.83
N PRO A 784 -38.44 -13.22 -12.72
CA PRO A 784 -39.73 -12.55 -12.60
C PRO A 784 -39.86 -11.42 -13.61
N VAL A 785 -41.10 -11.19 -14.08
CA VAL A 785 -41.43 -10.06 -14.97
C VAL A 785 -41.13 -8.73 -14.27
N ASP A 786 -40.29 -7.90 -14.88
CA ASP A 786 -40.03 -6.53 -14.43
C ASP A 786 -41.27 -5.64 -14.65
N LYS A 787 -41.62 -4.83 -13.66
CA LYS A 787 -42.79 -3.95 -13.70
C LYS A 787 -42.38 -2.53 -13.32
N ALA A 788 -42.98 -1.56 -14.00
CA ALA A 788 -42.80 -0.15 -13.66
C ALA A 788 -43.35 0.16 -12.27
N LEU A 789 -42.72 1.12 -11.59
CA LEU A 789 -43.26 1.71 -10.36
C LEU A 789 -44.64 2.31 -10.65
N LYS A 790 -45.65 1.90 -9.89
CA LYS A 790 -46.99 2.50 -9.97
C LYS A 790 -46.94 3.86 -9.29
N ASN A 791 -47.37 4.89 -10.01
CA ASN A 791 -47.45 6.27 -9.50
C ASN A 791 -48.41 6.41 -8.32
#